data_AF-A0A1F4DSA6-F1
#
_entry.id   AF-A0A1F4DSA6-F1
#
_cell.length_a   1.000
_cell.length_b   1.000
_cell.length_c   1.000
_cell.angle_alpha   90.00
_cell.angle_beta   90.00
_cell.angle_gamma   90.00
#
_symmetry.space_group_name_H-M   'P 1'
#
loop_
_entity.id
_entity.type
_entity.pdbx_description
1 polymer ?
#
loop_
_entity_poly.entity_id
_entity_poly.type
_entity_poly.pdbx_seq_one_letter_code
_entity_poly.pdbx_strand_id
1 'polypeptide(L)'
;MKSTMRSRLLLMATFAMILSLVGCSGSDGSAGPPGKDVDPAVVNDLTAKIDALSQGGANPETCVTCHKGSTPVARSGPMHQARYKEFYQDGVVKIVAGSIAIATNGTDTTTLTFKMTKNGANFDCRDADAIGSYYDPYDRATKRFTYPGPSIMSLKPAASGITYDGAGGCTFTKTFTSATDKAIVASLTASDGVVQIYGVDEILETNPAKHMNNGKYPFAGVLKIGAVDYSSAANVSGCEGCHTQPFLKHAYIYGKVTDNAGATTEFYTCKGCHSDARSGGHEFWQILKDDPARAAAINSGSALTDAEKTKYAYKTRLMNDVHMSHAMEFAYPQSMRNCVQCHAGKLDTVLADDKFKAETCRSCHSVDGLKSIMSAATFNHSSFVDNPDSTDCTICHKASGGAAPSFKTIHLGGYDPKIYSTAGVRYSDTFKVTIDSASVASNKLTVSFSATGTLGSLKASDIVPTILIGLYGYDSKDFIVAAHGSTGGKRNLEYKWGDGNPRFTPVSAANGSWTVTADLSLWADKITAKEIKRAEISVLPELGHPTLTEKNRAGQTIATPLGLNAPSRTFDLTKNAFDDTYFKDIVNVFKKTESNGSITGCNTCHDQLATTFHTGIRGGNIKVCRTCHEVSSAGGHLELQSRSIDSYVHAIHSFQVFDIGDLNLSDPVEALEHEHHIETDFPRFGIENCESCHNPGMYDVPDQTKSMPGVLSGTDVVAGRNIGTIGPAVAGPAVRACGGCHRAHAINEDDSSELATLIQHWRTFGYYIETTSADARSLWESTVAKIMALYK
;
A
#
# COMPACT_ATOMS: atom_id res chain seq x y z
N MET A 1 27.20 18.69 -7.10
CA MET A 1 28.01 19.92 -7.17
C MET A 1 27.51 20.87 -6.08
N LYS A 2 28.35 21.12 -5.07
CA LYS A 2 28.04 21.93 -3.88
C LYS A 2 28.29 23.41 -4.19
N SER A 3 27.37 24.30 -3.84
CA SER A 3 27.62 25.74 -3.79
C SER A 3 27.10 26.32 -2.47
N THR A 4 28.05 26.78 -1.69
CA THR A 4 27.95 27.54 -0.45
C THR A 4 27.54 28.99 -0.72
N MET A 5 26.59 29.54 0.05
CA MET A 5 26.65 30.96 0.42
C MET A 5 25.97 31.21 1.76
N ARG A 6 26.80 31.51 2.76
CA ARG A 6 26.45 32.08 4.07
C ARG A 6 26.95 33.51 4.13
N SER A 7 26.17 34.39 4.76
CA SER A 7 26.50 35.62 5.51
C SER A 7 25.62 36.78 5.06
N ARG A 8 25.09 37.68 5.88
CA ARG A 8 25.05 37.95 7.34
C ARG A 8 24.07 39.13 7.48
N LEU A 9 23.18 39.17 8.46
CA LEU A 9 22.90 40.42 9.19
C LEU A 9 22.32 40.14 10.58
N LEU A 10 22.80 40.94 11.52
CA LEU A 10 22.70 40.84 12.97
C LEU A 10 21.96 42.10 13.45
N LEU A 11 20.93 42.01 14.29
CA LEU A 11 20.79 42.85 15.50
C LEU A 11 19.64 42.41 16.42
N MET A 12 19.93 42.52 17.71
CA MET A 12 19.20 42.14 18.92
C MET A 12 17.93 42.95 19.22
N ALA A 13 16.98 42.34 19.97
CA ALA A 13 16.40 42.93 21.20
C ALA A 13 15.57 41.90 22.03
N THR A 14 16.14 41.49 23.17
CA THR A 14 15.54 41.30 24.52
C THR A 14 14.25 40.50 24.77
N PHE A 15 14.46 39.26 25.24
CA PHE A 15 13.99 38.60 26.49
C PHE A 15 12.98 39.31 27.44
N ALA A 16 11.86 38.62 27.74
CA ALA A 16 11.30 38.33 29.09
C ALA A 16 10.03 37.46 28.93
N MET A 17 10.08 36.14 29.19
CA MET A 17 9.78 35.45 30.46
C MET A 17 8.26 35.22 30.70
N ILE A 18 7.82 33.96 30.64
CA ILE A 18 7.20 33.19 31.75
C ILE A 18 6.94 31.75 31.25
N LEU A 19 7.63 30.82 31.89
CA LEU A 19 7.42 29.38 31.83
C LEU A 19 6.38 29.04 32.91
N SER A 20 5.31 28.35 32.52
CA SER A 20 4.49 27.60 33.48
C SER A 20 3.97 26.33 32.80
N LEU A 21 4.61 25.22 33.15
CA LEU A 21 4.04 23.87 33.06
C LEU A 21 2.89 23.78 34.08
N VAL A 22 1.68 23.50 33.61
CA VAL A 22 0.60 22.92 34.42
C VAL A 22 -0.17 21.95 33.52
N GLY A 23 -0.32 20.70 33.98
CA GLY A 23 -0.99 19.63 33.26
C GLY A 23 -2.49 19.87 33.05
N CYS A 24 -3.00 19.43 31.90
CA CYS A 24 -4.42 19.43 31.60
C CYS A 24 -5.02 18.04 31.87
N SER A 25 -5.47 17.82 33.11
CA SER A 25 -6.61 16.95 33.39
C SER A 25 -7.89 17.75 33.10
N GLY A 26 -8.50 17.52 31.93
CA GLY A 26 -9.73 18.20 31.53
C GLY A 26 -10.97 17.50 32.09
N SER A 27 -11.64 18.15 33.03
CA SER A 27 -12.94 17.79 33.60
C SER A 27 -14.08 17.98 32.60
N ASP A 28 -15.10 17.12 32.72
CA ASP A 28 -16.35 17.09 31.95
C ASP A 28 -16.97 18.48 31.76
N GLY A 29 -17.00 18.96 30.51
CA GLY A 29 -17.44 20.29 30.16
C GLY A 29 -18.93 20.53 30.43
N SER A 30 -19.22 21.53 31.26
CA SER A 30 -20.50 22.24 31.27
C SER A 30 -20.82 22.81 29.88
N ALA A 31 -22.11 22.93 29.56
CA ALA A 31 -22.58 23.54 28.32
C ALA A 31 -21.92 24.91 28.10
N GLY A 32 -21.05 25.01 27.08
CA GLY A 32 -20.58 26.29 26.58
C GLY A 32 -21.77 27.09 26.01
N PRO A 33 -21.67 28.43 25.96
CA PRO A 33 -22.66 29.24 25.24
C PRO A 33 -22.83 28.75 23.80
N PRO A 34 -23.99 28.99 23.15
CA PRO A 34 -24.13 28.81 21.72
C PRO A 34 -22.92 29.43 20.99
N GLY A 35 -22.37 28.71 20.02
CA GLY A 35 -21.30 29.24 19.18
C GLY A 35 -21.72 30.61 18.65
N LYS A 36 -20.84 31.60 18.78
CA LYS A 36 -21.10 32.96 18.29
C LYS A 36 -21.49 32.87 16.81
N ASP A 37 -22.60 33.51 16.43
CA ASP A 37 -22.94 33.68 15.02
C ASP A 37 -21.70 34.22 14.28
N VAL A 38 -21.44 33.69 13.07
CA VAL A 38 -20.33 34.15 12.23
C VAL A 38 -20.46 35.65 12.06
N ASP A 39 -19.37 36.37 12.27
CA ASP A 39 -19.33 37.83 12.09
C ASP A 39 -19.91 38.17 10.70
N PRO A 40 -20.98 38.98 10.60
CA PRO A 40 -21.53 39.39 9.33
C PRO A 40 -20.49 40.01 8.39
N ALA A 41 -19.40 40.59 8.91
CA ALA A 41 -18.28 41.06 8.10
C ALA A 41 -17.48 39.92 7.46
N VAL A 42 -17.29 38.80 8.17
CA VAL A 42 -16.68 37.57 7.63
C VAL A 42 -17.61 36.92 6.63
N VAL A 43 -18.91 36.83 6.91
CA VAL A 43 -19.91 36.34 5.94
C VAL A 43 -19.92 37.22 4.69
N ASN A 44 -19.85 38.55 4.84
CA ASN A 44 -19.83 39.49 3.71
C ASN A 44 -18.50 39.47 2.95
N ASP A 45 -17.35 39.28 3.61
CA ASP A 45 -16.04 39.10 2.96
C ASP A 45 -15.96 37.76 2.22
N LEU A 46 -16.43 36.68 2.83
CA LEU A 46 -16.53 35.37 2.18
C LEU A 46 -17.53 35.41 1.02
N THR A 47 -18.69 36.04 1.22
CA THR A 47 -19.66 36.28 0.15
C THR A 47 -19.06 37.15 -0.94
N ALA A 48 -18.28 38.18 -0.61
CA ALA A 48 -17.57 39.01 -1.60
C ALA A 48 -16.44 38.25 -2.31
N LYS A 49 -15.73 37.31 -1.67
CA LYS A 49 -14.75 36.42 -2.31
C LYS A 49 -15.43 35.42 -3.22
N ILE A 50 -16.53 34.83 -2.76
CA ILE A 50 -17.42 33.95 -3.52
C ILE A 50 -18.08 34.73 -4.67
N ASP A 51 -18.38 36.01 -4.48
CA ASP A 51 -19.05 36.85 -5.45
C ASP A 51 -18.08 37.47 -6.44
N ALA A 52 -16.84 37.78 -6.03
CA ALA A 52 -15.73 38.13 -6.90
C ALA A 52 -15.36 36.94 -7.81
N LEU A 53 -15.42 35.71 -7.28
CA LEU A 53 -15.37 34.50 -8.13
C LEU A 53 -16.53 34.47 -9.14
N SER A 54 -17.73 34.95 -8.80
CA SER A 54 -18.83 35.07 -9.78
C SER A 54 -18.79 36.29 -10.69
N GLN A 55 -18.13 37.39 -10.33
CA GLN A 55 -17.96 38.56 -11.19
C GLN A 55 -16.83 38.36 -12.22
N GLY A 56 -15.96 37.36 -12.01
CA GLY A 56 -15.07 36.77 -13.03
C GLY A 56 -15.58 35.46 -13.64
N GLY A 57 -16.83 35.06 -13.36
CA GLY A 57 -17.39 33.76 -13.72
C GLY A 57 -16.98 32.67 -12.74
N ALA A 58 -17.92 32.25 -11.88
CA ALA A 58 -17.81 30.98 -11.16
C ALA A 58 -18.01 29.88 -12.20
N ASN A 59 -17.00 29.70 -13.04
CA ASN A 59 -17.00 28.65 -14.01
C ASN A 59 -16.81 27.36 -13.21
N PRO A 60 -17.69 26.38 -13.39
CA PRO A 60 -17.39 24.99 -13.06
C PRO A 60 -15.91 24.66 -13.31
N GLU A 61 -15.31 23.78 -12.50
CA GLU A 61 -13.95 23.31 -12.75
C GLU A 61 -13.84 22.87 -14.20
N THR A 62 -12.91 23.51 -14.92
CA THR A 62 -12.65 23.21 -16.33
C THR A 62 -11.60 22.12 -16.51
N CYS A 63 -11.16 21.50 -15.40
CA CYS A 63 -10.20 20.40 -15.39
C CYS A 63 -10.59 19.30 -16.38
N VAL A 64 -11.88 18.92 -16.40
CA VAL A 64 -12.39 17.91 -17.33
C VAL A 64 -12.29 18.38 -18.79
N THR A 65 -12.31 19.68 -19.08
CA THR A 65 -12.16 20.20 -20.45
C THR A 65 -10.72 20.04 -20.96
N CYS A 66 -9.74 20.31 -20.11
CA CYS A 66 -8.32 20.27 -20.47
C CYS A 66 -7.69 18.88 -20.31
N HIS A 67 -8.18 18.07 -19.35
CA HIS A 67 -7.69 16.73 -19.04
C HIS A 67 -8.63 15.62 -19.57
N LYS A 68 -9.28 15.82 -20.72
CA LYS A 68 -10.01 14.76 -21.43
C LYS A 68 -9.07 13.96 -22.35
N GLY A 69 -9.27 12.64 -22.38
CA GLY A 69 -8.38 11.62 -22.96
C GLY A 69 -8.20 11.61 -24.49
N SER A 70 -7.91 12.75 -25.12
CA SER A 70 -7.48 12.81 -26.52
C SER A 70 -6.63 14.04 -26.88
N THR A 71 -6.32 14.95 -25.95
CA THR A 71 -5.42 16.08 -26.24
C THR A 71 -3.96 15.68 -25.96
N PRO A 72 -2.97 16.15 -26.74
CA PRO A 72 -1.55 15.83 -26.55
C PRO A 72 -0.95 16.29 -25.21
N VAL A 73 -1.70 17.06 -24.42
CA VAL A 73 -1.27 17.70 -23.17
C VAL A 73 -2.08 17.22 -21.95
N ALA A 74 -3.13 16.41 -22.15
CA ALA A 74 -3.95 15.92 -21.04
C ALA A 74 -3.17 14.90 -20.20
N ARG A 75 -3.09 15.12 -18.89
CA ARG A 75 -2.68 14.10 -17.93
C ARG A 75 -3.91 13.68 -17.13
N SER A 76 -4.67 12.72 -17.66
CA SER A 76 -5.89 12.19 -17.04
C SER A 76 -5.65 10.77 -16.53
N GLY A 77 -6.53 10.25 -15.66
CA GLY A 77 -6.39 8.87 -15.18
C GLY A 77 -6.34 7.82 -16.30
N PRO A 78 -7.16 7.90 -17.37
CA PRO A 78 -6.99 7.05 -18.55
C PRO A 78 -5.61 7.11 -19.19
N MET A 79 -4.96 8.27 -19.20
CA MET A 79 -3.60 8.41 -19.74
C MET A 79 -2.53 7.90 -18.79
N HIS A 80 -2.68 8.06 -17.48
CA HIS A 80 -1.82 7.40 -16.49
C HIS A 80 -1.91 5.88 -16.64
N GLN A 81 -3.13 5.34 -16.75
CA GLN A 81 -3.34 3.92 -16.95
C GLN A 81 -2.78 3.42 -18.28
N ALA A 82 -2.90 4.22 -19.36
CA ALA A 82 -2.32 3.89 -20.66
C ALA A 82 -0.79 3.87 -20.61
N ARG A 83 -0.16 4.89 -20.00
CA ARG A 83 1.28 4.94 -19.75
C ARG A 83 1.75 3.72 -18.94
N TYR A 84 1.03 3.38 -17.87
CA TYR A 84 1.32 2.17 -17.10
C TYR A 84 1.29 0.91 -17.97
N LYS A 85 0.32 0.80 -18.88
CA LYS A 85 0.17 -0.32 -19.82
C LYS A 85 1.23 -0.34 -20.94
N GLU A 86 1.93 0.77 -21.17
CA GLU A 86 3.08 0.78 -22.09
C GLU A 86 4.24 -0.02 -21.52
N PHE A 87 4.44 0.02 -20.21
CA PHE A 87 5.43 -0.79 -19.52
C PHE A 87 5.00 -2.26 -19.44
N TYR A 88 5.98 -3.16 -19.35
CA TYR A 88 5.76 -4.55 -18.95
C TYR A 88 4.85 -5.36 -19.88
N GLN A 89 4.88 -5.06 -21.19
CA GLN A 89 4.16 -5.81 -22.21
C GLN A 89 4.75 -7.22 -22.36
N ASP A 90 4.14 -8.15 -21.65
CA ASP A 90 4.55 -9.55 -21.62
C ASP A 90 4.46 -10.22 -23.00
N GLY A 91 5.42 -11.08 -23.28
CA GLY A 91 5.42 -11.93 -24.46
C GLY A 91 5.63 -11.22 -25.81
N VAL A 92 6.00 -9.94 -25.85
CA VAL A 92 6.36 -9.27 -27.11
C VAL A 92 7.71 -9.74 -27.60
N VAL A 93 8.75 -9.60 -26.75
CA VAL A 93 10.06 -10.20 -26.97
C VAL A 93 10.12 -11.52 -26.22
N LYS A 94 10.55 -12.59 -26.90
CA LYS A 94 10.63 -13.94 -26.33
C LYS A 94 11.95 -14.59 -26.67
N ILE A 95 12.45 -15.40 -25.74
CA ILE A 95 13.43 -16.45 -26.04
C ILE A 95 12.65 -17.70 -26.46
N VAL A 96 12.98 -18.26 -27.61
CA VAL A 96 12.26 -19.42 -28.17
C VAL A 96 12.54 -20.66 -27.31
N ALA A 97 11.50 -21.31 -26.79
CA ALA A 97 11.64 -22.55 -26.04
C ALA A 97 12.33 -23.64 -26.88
N GLY A 98 13.20 -24.43 -26.26
CA GLY A 98 14.01 -25.45 -26.91
C GLY A 98 15.23 -24.91 -27.68
N SER A 99 15.42 -23.59 -27.76
CA SER A 99 16.53 -23.00 -28.53
C SER A 99 17.80 -22.76 -27.72
N ILE A 100 17.72 -22.75 -26.38
CA ILE A 100 18.86 -22.42 -25.53
C ILE A 100 19.78 -23.64 -25.44
N ALA A 101 21.05 -23.46 -25.76
CA ALA A 101 22.10 -24.47 -25.59
C ALA A 101 23.42 -23.83 -25.16
N ILE A 102 24.18 -24.52 -24.31
CA ILE A 102 25.48 -24.07 -23.84
C ILE A 102 26.55 -25.14 -24.11
N ALA A 103 27.71 -24.71 -24.59
CA ALA A 103 28.89 -25.53 -24.82
C ALA A 103 30.11 -24.90 -24.15
N THR A 104 31.16 -25.70 -23.98
CA THR A 104 32.45 -25.26 -23.44
C THR A 104 33.62 -25.89 -24.21
N ASN A 105 34.78 -25.22 -24.21
CA ASN A 105 36.04 -25.82 -24.65
C ASN A 105 36.70 -26.71 -23.57
N GLY A 106 36.07 -26.87 -22.40
CA GLY A 106 36.57 -27.67 -21.29
C GLY A 106 37.62 -27.00 -20.41
N THR A 107 38.01 -25.75 -20.70
CA THR A 107 39.06 -25.04 -19.95
C THR A 107 38.58 -23.70 -19.40
N ASP A 108 38.12 -22.81 -20.26
CA ASP A 108 37.92 -21.40 -19.89
C ASP A 108 36.92 -20.65 -20.77
N THR A 109 36.37 -21.27 -21.81
CA THR A 109 35.45 -20.59 -22.73
C THR A 109 34.09 -21.29 -22.74
N THR A 110 33.03 -20.48 -22.72
CA THR A 110 31.64 -20.92 -22.92
C THR A 110 31.07 -20.31 -24.18
N THR A 111 30.23 -21.08 -24.87
CA THR A 111 29.42 -20.64 -26.01
C THR A 111 27.96 -20.91 -25.68
N LEU A 112 27.19 -19.85 -25.39
CA LEU A 112 25.75 -19.90 -25.14
C LEU A 112 25.02 -19.47 -26.42
N THR A 113 24.12 -20.32 -26.91
CA THR A 113 23.29 -20.07 -28.09
C THR A 113 21.82 -20.08 -27.71
N PHE A 114 21.01 -19.23 -28.33
CA PHE A 114 19.57 -19.15 -28.13
C PHE A 114 18.91 -18.41 -29.29
N LYS A 115 17.59 -18.54 -29.46
CA LYS A 115 16.83 -17.77 -30.46
C LYS A 115 15.91 -16.76 -29.80
N MET A 116 15.81 -15.57 -30.40
CA MET A 116 14.89 -14.52 -29.96
C MET A 116 13.91 -14.11 -31.04
N THR A 117 12.71 -13.74 -30.62
CA THR A 117 11.68 -13.15 -31.50
C THR A 117 11.04 -11.92 -30.88
N LYS A 118 10.67 -10.92 -31.68
CA LYS A 118 9.83 -9.78 -31.31
C LYS A 118 8.57 -9.81 -32.17
N ASN A 119 7.39 -9.93 -31.56
CA ASN A 119 6.11 -10.12 -32.26
C ASN A 119 6.13 -11.29 -33.27
N GLY A 120 6.83 -12.39 -32.91
CA GLY A 120 6.96 -13.58 -33.74
C GLY A 120 7.97 -13.47 -34.90
N ALA A 121 8.52 -12.30 -35.19
CA ALA A 121 9.61 -12.11 -36.13
C ALA A 121 10.97 -12.30 -35.44
N ASN A 122 12.01 -12.67 -36.19
CA ASN A 122 13.37 -12.80 -35.66
C ASN A 122 13.84 -11.47 -35.04
N PHE A 123 14.45 -11.55 -33.85
CA PHE A 123 14.95 -10.39 -33.13
C PHE A 123 16.45 -10.51 -32.88
N ASP A 124 17.19 -9.44 -33.17
CA ASP A 124 18.62 -9.37 -32.89
C ASP A 124 18.84 -9.03 -31.42
N CYS A 125 19.45 -9.93 -30.66
CA CYS A 125 19.75 -9.71 -29.23
C CYS A 125 20.68 -8.52 -28.97
N ARG A 126 21.38 -7.99 -29.99
CA ARG A 126 22.21 -6.79 -29.87
C ARG A 126 21.37 -5.52 -29.82
N ASP A 127 20.13 -5.59 -30.31
CA ASP A 127 19.19 -4.46 -30.30
C ASP A 127 18.45 -4.34 -28.96
N ALA A 128 18.54 -5.33 -28.06
CA ALA A 128 17.97 -5.22 -26.72
C ALA A 128 18.73 -4.19 -25.88
N ASP A 129 18.02 -3.23 -25.31
CA ASP A 129 18.59 -2.19 -24.43
C ASP A 129 19.32 -2.78 -23.21
N ALA A 130 18.81 -3.87 -22.66
CA ALA A 130 19.51 -4.64 -21.63
C ALA A 130 19.33 -6.15 -21.85
N ILE A 131 20.43 -6.88 -21.77
CA ILE A 131 20.44 -8.34 -21.75
C ILE A 131 21.52 -8.80 -20.77
N GLY A 132 21.21 -9.83 -19.99
CA GLY A 132 22.09 -10.46 -19.02
C GLY A 132 21.98 -11.98 -19.11
N SER A 133 23.04 -12.68 -18.71
CA SER A 133 23.00 -14.12 -18.54
C SER A 133 23.97 -14.59 -17.48
N TYR A 134 23.55 -15.61 -16.73
CA TYR A 134 24.28 -16.20 -15.61
C TYR A 134 24.17 -17.72 -15.61
N TYR A 135 25.18 -18.38 -15.04
CA TYR A 135 25.14 -19.78 -14.66
C TYR A 135 25.18 -19.90 -13.14
N ASP A 136 24.33 -20.76 -12.58
CA ASP A 136 24.33 -21.08 -11.16
C ASP A 136 24.34 -22.62 -10.96
N PRO A 137 25.40 -23.19 -10.35
CA PRO A 137 25.47 -24.61 -10.04
C PRO A 137 24.38 -25.02 -9.05
N TYR A 138 23.81 -26.21 -9.24
CA TYR A 138 22.79 -26.78 -8.36
C TYR A 138 23.31 -28.05 -7.67
N ASP A 139 23.22 -28.08 -6.36
CA ASP A 139 23.47 -29.28 -5.57
C ASP A 139 22.16 -30.00 -5.28
N ARG A 140 21.96 -31.14 -5.93
CA ARG A 140 20.76 -31.97 -5.79
C ARG A 140 20.60 -32.58 -4.40
N ALA A 141 21.69 -32.83 -3.67
CA ALA A 141 21.62 -33.41 -2.33
C ALA A 141 21.05 -32.40 -1.32
N THR A 142 21.49 -31.14 -1.42
CA THR A 142 21.03 -30.07 -0.51
C THR A 142 19.89 -29.24 -1.08
N LYS A 143 19.55 -29.43 -2.36
CA LYS A 143 18.56 -28.66 -3.13
C LYS A 143 18.84 -27.16 -3.13
N ARG A 144 20.11 -26.79 -3.30
CA ARG A 144 20.59 -25.41 -3.20
C ARG A 144 21.38 -25.02 -4.42
N PHE A 145 21.35 -23.73 -4.72
CA PHE A 145 22.26 -23.13 -5.68
C PHE A 145 23.54 -22.67 -4.99
N THR A 146 24.69 -23.17 -5.43
CA THR A 146 25.91 -23.18 -4.61
C THR A 146 27.07 -22.41 -5.21
N TYR A 147 26.83 -21.42 -6.07
CA TYR A 147 27.92 -20.64 -6.65
C TYR A 147 28.89 -20.11 -5.57
N PRO A 148 30.18 -20.51 -5.58
CA PRO A 148 31.11 -20.27 -4.48
C PRO A 148 31.95 -18.98 -4.62
N GLY A 149 31.84 -18.27 -5.74
CA GLY A 149 32.67 -17.09 -6.02
C GLY A 149 32.16 -15.80 -5.35
N PRO A 150 33.04 -14.79 -5.16
CA PRO A 150 32.66 -13.48 -4.63
C PRO A 150 31.75 -12.69 -5.61
N SER A 151 31.81 -13.02 -6.90
CA SER A 151 31.00 -12.44 -7.98
C SER A 151 30.36 -13.55 -8.80
N ILE A 152 29.06 -13.48 -9.05
CA ILE A 152 28.27 -14.43 -9.85
C ILE A 152 28.89 -14.70 -11.24
N MET A 153 28.76 -15.93 -11.75
CA MET A 153 29.29 -16.29 -13.07
C MET A 153 28.40 -15.74 -14.18
N SER A 154 28.67 -14.51 -14.59
CA SER A 154 28.04 -13.92 -15.77
C SER A 154 28.52 -14.65 -17.03
N LEU A 155 27.58 -15.13 -17.86
CA LEU A 155 27.86 -15.72 -19.16
C LEU A 155 27.86 -14.67 -20.30
N LYS A 156 27.30 -13.49 -20.05
CA LYS A 156 27.29 -12.41 -21.04
C LYS A 156 28.72 -11.87 -21.28
N PRO A 157 29.20 -11.84 -22.54
CA PRO A 157 30.48 -11.24 -22.87
C PRO A 157 30.37 -9.72 -23.09
N ALA A 158 31.52 -9.09 -23.37
CA ALA A 158 31.54 -7.78 -24.00
C ALA A 158 30.85 -7.85 -25.38
N ALA A 159 30.50 -6.69 -25.95
CA ALA A 159 29.75 -6.60 -27.22
C ALA A 159 30.40 -7.39 -28.36
N SER A 160 31.74 -7.45 -28.43
CA SER A 160 32.49 -8.22 -29.43
C SER A 160 32.28 -9.73 -29.36
N GLY A 161 31.84 -10.27 -28.23
CA GLY A 161 31.54 -11.69 -28.04
C GLY A 161 30.08 -12.04 -28.33
N ILE A 162 29.26 -11.08 -28.78
CA ILE A 162 27.84 -11.28 -29.12
C ILE A 162 27.68 -11.30 -30.63
N THR A 163 27.12 -12.38 -31.19
CA THR A 163 26.81 -12.49 -32.62
C THR A 163 25.35 -12.82 -32.86
N TYR A 164 24.85 -12.40 -34.03
CA TYR A 164 23.50 -12.66 -34.52
C TYR A 164 23.58 -13.26 -35.93
N ASP A 165 22.82 -14.32 -36.19
CA ASP A 165 22.88 -15.10 -37.44
C ASP A 165 21.91 -14.61 -38.54
N GLY A 166 21.08 -13.60 -38.26
CA GLY A 166 20.04 -13.12 -39.18
C GLY A 166 18.75 -13.94 -39.17
N ALA A 167 18.74 -15.10 -38.53
CA ALA A 167 17.64 -16.06 -38.42
C ALA A 167 17.09 -16.19 -36.99
N GLY A 168 17.25 -15.13 -36.18
CA GLY A 168 16.83 -15.11 -34.78
C GLY A 168 17.86 -15.70 -33.81
N GLY A 169 18.92 -16.34 -34.31
CA GLY A 169 19.94 -17.01 -33.51
C GLY A 169 20.98 -16.05 -32.98
N CYS A 170 21.17 -16.10 -31.67
CA CYS A 170 22.13 -15.32 -30.90
C CYS A 170 23.17 -16.22 -30.28
N THR A 171 24.42 -15.78 -30.29
CA THR A 171 25.55 -16.50 -29.67
C THR A 171 26.34 -15.57 -28.76
N PHE A 172 26.53 -15.99 -27.52
CA PHE A 172 27.41 -15.38 -26.53
C PHE A 172 28.65 -16.25 -26.37
N THR A 173 29.82 -15.73 -26.76
CA THR A 173 31.12 -16.40 -26.55
C THR A 173 31.91 -15.63 -25.49
N LYS A 174 32.18 -16.28 -24.37
CA LYS A 174 32.89 -15.67 -23.22
C LYS A 174 34.05 -16.53 -22.76
N THR A 175 35.23 -15.92 -22.64
CA THR A 175 36.42 -16.51 -22.03
C THR A 175 36.60 -15.97 -20.62
N PHE A 176 36.81 -16.87 -19.66
CA PHE A 176 36.94 -16.59 -18.24
C PHE A 176 38.41 -16.58 -17.81
N THR A 177 38.77 -15.66 -16.92
CA THR A 177 40.14 -15.51 -16.43
C THR A 177 40.33 -16.00 -15.00
N SER A 178 39.28 -15.95 -14.16
CA SER A 178 39.35 -16.37 -12.77
C SER A 178 39.49 -17.89 -12.64
N ALA A 179 40.28 -18.36 -11.66
CA ALA A 179 40.47 -19.79 -11.44
C ALA A 179 39.15 -20.49 -11.05
N THR A 180 38.32 -19.81 -10.25
CA THR A 180 36.99 -20.29 -9.83
C THR A 180 36.09 -20.52 -11.04
N ASP A 181 35.97 -19.53 -11.94
CA ASP A 181 35.12 -19.67 -13.13
C ASP A 181 35.66 -20.73 -14.07
N LYS A 182 36.99 -20.82 -14.28
CA LYS A 182 37.59 -21.86 -15.12
C LYS A 182 37.28 -23.27 -14.61
N ALA A 183 37.34 -23.50 -13.30
CA ALA A 183 36.96 -24.78 -12.71
C ALA A 183 35.48 -25.12 -12.95
N ILE A 184 34.61 -24.11 -12.91
CA ILE A 184 33.19 -24.28 -13.23
C ILE A 184 33.01 -24.57 -14.72
N VAL A 185 33.67 -23.82 -15.61
CA VAL A 185 33.63 -24.04 -17.07
C VAL A 185 34.04 -25.48 -17.42
N ALA A 186 35.11 -25.98 -16.80
CA ALA A 186 35.60 -27.34 -17.01
C ALA A 186 34.61 -28.44 -16.59
N SER A 187 33.69 -28.13 -15.67
CA SER A 187 32.69 -29.07 -15.13
C SER A 187 31.25 -28.76 -15.53
N LEU A 188 31.01 -27.69 -16.29
CA LEU A 188 29.69 -27.12 -16.54
C LEU A 188 28.73 -28.13 -17.19
N THR A 189 29.19 -28.89 -18.18
CA THR A 189 28.35 -29.87 -18.89
C THR A 189 28.18 -31.19 -18.13
N ALA A 190 28.95 -31.40 -17.06
CA ALA A 190 28.90 -32.59 -16.21
C ALA A 190 28.21 -32.35 -14.85
N SER A 191 27.87 -31.09 -14.55
CA SER A 191 27.27 -30.68 -13.27
C SER A 191 25.80 -30.31 -13.46
N ASP A 192 25.00 -30.49 -12.39
CA ASP A 192 23.65 -29.96 -12.35
C ASP A 192 23.70 -28.44 -12.17
N GLY A 193 22.81 -27.71 -12.85
CA GLY A 193 22.80 -26.25 -12.77
C GLY A 193 21.82 -25.60 -13.72
N VAL A 194 21.77 -24.28 -13.67
CA VAL A 194 20.83 -23.49 -14.47
C VAL A 194 21.56 -22.37 -15.20
N VAL A 195 21.21 -22.16 -16.46
CA VAL A 195 21.56 -20.96 -17.22
C VAL A 195 20.32 -20.08 -17.31
N GLN A 196 20.44 -18.84 -16.90
CA GLN A 196 19.38 -17.83 -17.04
C GLN A 196 19.79 -16.82 -18.10
N ILE A 197 18.83 -16.36 -18.88
CA ILE A 197 18.92 -15.20 -19.74
C ILE A 197 17.75 -14.31 -19.39
N TYR A 198 17.98 -13.03 -19.21
CA TYR A 198 16.92 -12.06 -18.94
C TYR A 198 17.31 -10.69 -19.50
N GLY A 199 16.32 -9.85 -19.74
CA GLY A 199 16.57 -8.53 -20.29
C GLY A 199 15.29 -7.77 -20.57
N VAL A 200 15.46 -6.60 -21.18
CA VAL A 200 14.37 -5.73 -21.60
C VAL A 200 14.79 -4.99 -22.87
N ASP A 201 13.80 -4.76 -23.73
CA ASP A 201 13.90 -3.90 -24.90
C ASP A 201 12.96 -2.70 -24.74
N GLU A 202 13.36 -1.56 -25.31
CA GLU A 202 12.72 -0.24 -25.16
C GLU A 202 12.57 0.19 -23.68
N ILE A 203 13.71 0.45 -23.01
CA ILE A 203 13.76 1.13 -21.71
C ILE A 203 13.26 2.56 -21.89
N LEU A 204 12.19 2.89 -21.17
CA LEU A 204 11.57 4.22 -21.17
C LEU A 204 12.05 5.05 -19.99
N GLU A 205 12.37 4.40 -18.88
CA GLU A 205 12.77 5.06 -17.64
C GLU A 205 13.83 4.23 -16.90
N THR A 206 14.81 4.92 -16.34
CA THR A 206 15.85 4.32 -15.50
C THR A 206 15.86 5.05 -14.16
N ASN A 207 15.76 4.29 -13.07
CA ASN A 207 15.95 4.78 -11.72
C ASN A 207 17.20 4.11 -11.12
N PRO A 208 18.38 4.76 -11.21
CA PRO A 208 19.63 4.20 -10.70
C PRO A 208 19.62 4.00 -9.18
N ALA A 209 19.00 4.91 -8.44
CA ALA A 209 18.93 4.85 -6.98
C ALA A 209 18.21 3.59 -6.49
N LYS A 210 17.18 3.15 -7.24
CA LYS A 210 16.36 1.99 -6.91
C LYS A 210 16.71 0.73 -7.70
N HIS A 211 17.77 0.78 -8.52
CA HIS A 211 18.17 -0.31 -9.41
C HIS A 211 17.02 -0.85 -10.28
N MET A 212 16.26 0.06 -10.90
CA MET A 212 15.10 -0.29 -11.75
C MET A 212 15.26 0.29 -13.16
N ASN A 213 14.95 -0.54 -14.16
CA ASN A 213 14.83 -0.12 -15.55
C ASN A 213 13.44 -0.47 -16.06
N ASN A 214 12.56 0.52 -16.14
CA ASN A 214 11.20 0.34 -16.63
C ASN A 214 11.24 0.37 -18.17
N GLY A 215 10.95 -0.78 -18.79
CA GLY A 215 10.89 -0.89 -20.25
C GLY A 215 9.64 -1.61 -20.72
N LYS A 216 9.42 -1.56 -22.03
CA LYS A 216 8.20 -2.10 -22.63
C LYS A 216 8.22 -3.63 -22.71
N TYR A 217 9.32 -4.22 -23.17
CA TYR A 217 9.32 -5.64 -23.54
C TYR A 217 10.33 -6.44 -22.72
N PRO A 218 10.02 -6.73 -21.44
CA PRO A 218 10.86 -7.62 -20.66
C PRO A 218 10.82 -9.03 -21.25
N PHE A 219 11.96 -9.73 -21.21
CA PHE A 219 12.07 -11.12 -21.65
C PHE A 219 12.95 -11.95 -20.73
N ALA A 220 12.74 -13.27 -20.73
CA ALA A 220 13.60 -14.21 -20.02
C ALA A 220 13.59 -15.61 -20.65
N GLY A 221 14.58 -16.41 -20.29
CA GLY A 221 14.71 -17.82 -20.66
C GLY A 221 15.59 -18.57 -19.66
N VAL A 222 15.29 -19.84 -19.44
CA VAL A 222 16.00 -20.70 -18.48
C VAL A 222 16.33 -22.03 -19.14
N LEU A 223 17.60 -22.44 -19.08
CA LEU A 223 18.05 -23.77 -19.44
C LEU A 223 18.50 -24.51 -18.18
N LYS A 224 17.97 -25.71 -17.95
CA LYS A 224 18.47 -26.64 -16.92
C LYS A 224 19.57 -27.51 -17.54
N ILE A 225 20.68 -27.63 -16.84
CA ILE A 225 21.77 -28.56 -17.14
C ILE A 225 21.69 -29.68 -16.11
N GLY A 226 21.72 -30.93 -16.57
CA GLY A 226 21.56 -32.09 -15.69
C GLY A 226 20.17 -32.16 -15.02
N ALA A 227 20.12 -32.70 -13.80
CA ALA A 227 18.91 -32.97 -13.05
C ALA A 227 18.64 -31.89 -11.98
N VAL A 228 17.99 -30.80 -12.38
CA VAL A 228 17.57 -29.73 -11.46
C VAL A 228 16.11 -29.92 -11.02
N ASP A 229 15.92 -30.29 -9.76
CA ASP A 229 14.60 -30.50 -9.12
C ASP A 229 14.23 -29.38 -8.13
N TYR A 230 14.80 -28.18 -8.29
CA TYR A 230 14.49 -27.03 -7.46
C TYR A 230 13.01 -26.64 -7.54
N SER A 231 12.41 -26.46 -6.37
CA SER A 231 11.06 -25.92 -6.19
C SER A 231 11.11 -24.76 -5.21
N SER A 232 10.54 -23.62 -5.61
CA SER A 232 10.47 -22.44 -4.74
C SER A 232 9.53 -22.68 -3.57
N ALA A 233 9.93 -22.21 -2.40
CA ALA A 233 9.09 -22.19 -1.20
C ALA A 233 7.94 -21.15 -1.27
N ALA A 234 8.06 -20.14 -2.13
CA ALA A 234 7.04 -19.12 -2.36
C ALA A 234 6.41 -19.27 -3.76
N ASN A 235 5.29 -18.57 -3.98
CA ASN A 235 4.59 -18.54 -5.27
C ASN A 235 4.70 -17.15 -5.90
N VAL A 236 4.92 -17.09 -7.21
CA VAL A 236 4.93 -15.83 -7.95
C VAL A 236 3.55 -15.18 -7.94
N SER A 237 2.48 -15.98 -7.96
CA SER A 237 1.11 -15.49 -7.83
C SER A 237 0.85 -14.75 -6.49
N GLY A 238 1.63 -15.07 -5.44
CA GLY A 238 1.59 -14.32 -4.18
C GLY A 238 2.19 -12.92 -4.31
N CYS A 239 3.30 -12.80 -5.06
CA CYS A 239 3.94 -11.52 -5.39
C CYS A 239 3.04 -10.65 -6.27
N GLU A 240 2.41 -11.25 -7.28
CA GLU A 240 1.45 -10.62 -8.21
C GLU A 240 0.21 -10.05 -7.52
N GLY A 241 -0.09 -10.48 -6.29
CA GLY A 241 -1.10 -9.86 -5.44
C GLY A 241 -0.80 -8.38 -5.13
N CYS A 242 0.48 -8.01 -5.01
CA CYS A 242 0.86 -6.62 -4.69
C CYS A 242 1.62 -5.92 -5.83
N HIS A 243 2.43 -6.67 -6.56
CA HIS A 243 3.36 -6.15 -7.56
C HIS A 243 2.78 -6.19 -8.99
N THR A 244 3.61 -5.87 -9.99
CA THR A 244 3.27 -5.99 -11.41
C THR A 244 2.79 -7.40 -11.77
N GLN A 245 2.01 -7.48 -12.85
CA GLN A 245 1.50 -8.74 -13.40
C GLN A 245 1.79 -8.76 -14.90
N PRO A 246 2.82 -9.50 -15.37
CA PRO A 246 3.62 -10.47 -14.62
C PRO A 246 4.51 -9.84 -13.53
N PHE A 247 4.87 -10.62 -12.50
CA PHE A 247 5.83 -10.15 -11.49
C PHE A 247 7.23 -9.98 -12.08
N LEU A 248 7.76 -8.75 -12.00
CA LEU A 248 9.06 -8.36 -12.53
C LEU A 248 9.90 -7.70 -11.42
N LYS A 249 10.93 -8.37 -10.91
CA LYS A 249 11.89 -7.72 -10.01
C LYS A 249 12.80 -6.79 -10.82
N HIS A 250 13.25 -5.69 -10.22
CA HIS A 250 14.05 -4.65 -10.90
C HIS A 250 13.37 -4.10 -12.17
N ALA A 251 12.03 -4.17 -12.21
CA ALA A 251 11.16 -3.77 -13.32
C ALA A 251 11.26 -4.59 -14.63
N TYR A 252 12.11 -5.62 -14.73
CA TYR A 252 12.15 -6.46 -15.94
C TYR A 252 12.58 -7.93 -15.74
N ILE A 253 12.98 -8.33 -14.53
CA ILE A 253 13.39 -9.72 -14.26
C ILE A 253 12.18 -10.53 -13.82
N TYR A 254 11.67 -11.38 -14.70
CA TYR A 254 10.55 -12.27 -14.42
C TYR A 254 10.78 -13.10 -13.16
N GLY A 255 9.78 -13.19 -12.28
CA GLY A 255 9.76 -14.25 -11.26
C GLY A 255 9.26 -15.59 -11.80
N LYS A 256 8.55 -15.63 -12.93
CA LYS A 256 8.00 -16.85 -13.51
C LYS A 256 8.36 -16.96 -14.98
N VAL A 257 8.95 -18.07 -15.38
CA VAL A 257 9.43 -18.28 -16.76
C VAL A 257 9.13 -19.71 -17.20
N THR A 258 8.74 -19.88 -18.46
CA THR A 258 8.72 -21.20 -19.11
C THR A 258 10.15 -21.56 -19.52
N ASP A 259 10.68 -22.64 -18.95
CA ASP A 259 12.04 -23.10 -19.23
C ASP A 259 12.20 -23.67 -20.65
N ASN A 260 13.43 -23.98 -21.03
CA ASN A 260 13.79 -24.47 -22.35
C ASN A 260 13.13 -25.81 -22.71
N ALA A 261 12.67 -26.59 -21.72
CA ALA A 261 11.94 -27.83 -21.92
C ALA A 261 10.41 -27.62 -21.97
N GLY A 262 9.93 -26.38 -21.84
CA GLY A 262 8.51 -26.03 -21.83
C GLY A 262 7.84 -26.11 -20.47
N ALA A 263 8.59 -26.34 -19.38
CA ALA A 263 8.02 -26.40 -18.03
C ALA A 263 8.01 -25.02 -17.37
N THR A 264 6.94 -24.70 -16.64
CA THR A 264 6.86 -23.47 -15.86
C THR A 264 7.75 -23.56 -14.63
N THR A 265 8.57 -22.52 -14.43
CA THR A 265 9.50 -22.42 -13.31
C THR A 265 9.31 -21.11 -12.56
N GLU A 266 9.46 -21.15 -11.23
CA GLU A 266 9.34 -19.98 -10.35
C GLU A 266 10.70 -19.64 -9.74
N PHE A 267 11.08 -18.37 -9.85
CA PHE A 267 12.25 -17.71 -9.30
C PHE A 267 13.62 -18.21 -9.78
N TYR A 268 13.67 -19.01 -10.85
CA TYR A 268 14.93 -19.52 -11.42
C TYR A 268 15.83 -18.38 -11.92
N THR A 269 15.27 -17.38 -12.58
CA THR A 269 15.92 -16.13 -13.02
C THR A 269 16.55 -15.35 -11.87
N CYS A 270 15.91 -15.36 -10.70
CA CYS A 270 16.39 -14.65 -9.51
C CYS A 270 17.61 -15.34 -8.89
N LYS A 271 17.71 -16.67 -9.01
CA LYS A 271 18.80 -17.46 -8.43
C LYS A 271 20.17 -17.11 -9.01
N GLY A 272 20.22 -16.71 -10.29
CA GLY A 272 21.45 -16.22 -10.92
C GLY A 272 22.17 -15.09 -10.17
N CYS A 273 21.44 -14.30 -9.37
CA CYS A 273 21.99 -13.27 -8.51
C CYS A 273 21.90 -13.62 -7.01
N HIS A 274 20.83 -14.32 -6.61
CA HIS A 274 20.48 -14.68 -5.23
C HIS A 274 20.72 -16.18 -4.94
N SER A 275 21.99 -16.61 -5.07
CA SER A 275 22.39 -17.99 -4.80
C SER A 275 22.37 -18.30 -3.30
N ASP A 276 22.25 -19.58 -2.94
CA ASP A 276 22.02 -19.98 -1.55
C ASP A 276 23.28 -19.98 -0.67
N ALA A 277 24.46 -19.83 -1.29
CA ALA A 277 25.77 -19.84 -0.63
C ALA A 277 26.44 -18.46 -0.56
N ARG A 278 26.01 -17.51 -1.40
CA ARG A 278 26.60 -16.16 -1.49
C ARG A 278 26.26 -15.34 -0.24
N SER A 279 27.23 -14.54 0.22
CA SER A 279 27.01 -13.60 1.31
C SER A 279 26.09 -12.45 0.86
N GLY A 280 25.17 -12.05 1.73
CA GLY A 280 24.37 -10.84 1.57
C GLY A 280 25.20 -9.57 1.67
N GLY A 281 24.59 -8.44 1.32
CA GLY A 281 25.19 -7.11 1.39
C GLY A 281 24.24 -6.02 1.89
N HIS A 282 23.11 -6.42 2.50
CA HIS A 282 22.10 -5.51 3.06
C HIS A 282 22.05 -5.60 4.59
N GLU A 283 23.22 -5.61 5.25
CA GLU A 283 23.33 -5.58 6.72
C GLU A 283 22.58 -4.39 7.34
N PHE A 284 22.45 -3.29 6.58
CA PHE A 284 21.72 -2.10 6.96
C PHE A 284 20.27 -2.37 7.39
N TRP A 285 19.56 -3.31 6.77
CA TRP A 285 18.16 -3.61 7.13
C TRP A 285 18.01 -4.15 8.56
N GLN A 286 18.99 -4.93 9.02
CA GLN A 286 19.03 -5.44 10.39
C GLN A 286 19.33 -4.30 11.36
N ILE A 287 20.31 -3.45 11.03
CA ILE A 287 20.70 -2.29 11.84
C ILE A 287 19.56 -1.30 11.98
N LEU A 288 18.78 -1.07 10.91
CA LEU A 288 17.62 -0.20 10.92
C LEU A 288 16.61 -0.56 12.02
N LYS A 289 16.52 -1.83 12.41
CA LYS A 289 15.62 -2.29 13.48
C LYS A 289 16.33 -2.47 14.83
N ASP A 290 17.60 -2.84 14.85
CA ASP A 290 18.34 -3.05 16.11
C ASP A 290 18.89 -1.75 16.71
N ASP A 291 19.38 -0.83 15.87
CA ASP A 291 19.98 0.44 16.29
C ASP A 291 19.70 1.54 15.24
N PRO A 292 18.51 2.18 15.31
CA PRO A 292 18.12 3.23 14.37
C PRO A 292 19.08 4.41 14.34
N ALA A 293 19.71 4.75 15.47
CA ALA A 293 20.70 5.84 15.55
C ALA A 293 21.96 5.50 14.75
N ARG A 294 22.43 4.25 14.84
CA ARG A 294 23.53 3.76 14.01
C ARG A 294 23.14 3.68 12.54
N ALA A 295 21.92 3.26 12.22
CA ALA A 295 21.40 3.28 10.85
C ALA A 295 21.45 4.70 10.25
N ALA A 296 21.00 5.72 11.00
CA ALA A 296 21.06 7.11 10.57
C ALA A 296 22.50 7.58 10.30
N ALA A 297 23.46 7.19 11.16
CA ALA A 297 24.87 7.49 10.94
C ALA A 297 25.41 6.84 9.65
N ILE A 298 25.00 5.61 9.33
CA ILE A 298 25.39 4.92 8.09
C ILE A 298 24.77 5.61 6.87
N ASN A 299 23.49 5.96 6.94
CA ASN A 299 22.79 6.67 5.86
C ASN A 299 23.45 8.02 5.54
N SER A 300 23.95 8.71 6.57
CA SER A 300 24.73 9.95 6.42
C SER A 300 26.18 9.76 5.90
N GLY A 301 26.59 8.52 5.59
CA GLY A 301 27.87 8.17 4.97
C GLY A 301 28.88 7.47 5.89
N SER A 302 28.51 7.06 7.10
CA SER A 302 29.40 6.25 7.94
C SER A 302 29.58 4.84 7.39
N ALA A 303 30.80 4.32 7.41
CA ALA A 303 31.06 2.93 7.05
C ALA A 303 30.60 1.95 8.14
N LEU A 304 30.21 0.74 7.72
CA LEU A 304 30.04 -0.41 8.61
C LEU A 304 31.39 -0.85 9.20
N THR A 305 31.40 -1.10 10.50
CA THR A 305 32.54 -1.72 11.20
C THR A 305 32.59 -3.22 10.88
N ASP A 306 33.76 -3.84 11.07
CA ASP A 306 33.90 -5.29 10.84
C ASP A 306 33.12 -6.13 11.85
N ALA A 307 32.93 -5.62 13.07
CA ALA A 307 32.05 -6.24 14.06
C ALA A 307 30.59 -6.26 13.60
N GLU A 308 30.11 -5.16 13.01
CA GLU A 308 28.75 -5.09 12.44
C GLU A 308 28.58 -6.01 11.24
N LYS A 309 29.54 -6.00 10.30
CA LYS A 309 29.53 -6.93 9.15
C LYS A 309 29.47 -8.38 9.62
N THR A 310 30.17 -8.71 10.71
CA THR A 310 30.16 -10.06 11.29
C THR A 310 28.81 -10.36 11.97
N LYS A 311 28.29 -9.44 12.78
CA LYS A 311 27.03 -9.60 13.52
C LYS A 311 25.84 -9.79 12.59
N TYR A 312 25.77 -8.99 11.52
CA TYR A 312 24.65 -8.94 10.59
C TYR A 312 24.89 -9.76 9.31
N ALA A 313 25.96 -10.55 9.26
CA ALA A 313 26.25 -11.42 8.13
C ALA A 313 25.09 -12.39 7.87
N TYR A 314 24.68 -12.49 6.61
CA TYR A 314 23.63 -13.41 6.19
C TYR A 314 23.92 -13.96 4.79
N LYS A 315 23.14 -14.94 4.32
CA LYS A 315 23.21 -15.46 2.96
C LYS A 315 22.11 -14.86 2.08
N THR A 316 22.45 -14.37 0.88
CA THR A 316 21.52 -13.74 -0.10
C THR A 316 20.59 -14.74 -0.78
N ARG A 317 20.06 -15.68 0.00
CA ARG A 317 18.95 -16.53 -0.41
C ARG A 317 17.79 -15.61 -0.75
N LEU A 318 17.19 -15.81 -1.92
CA LEU A 318 16.12 -14.95 -2.42
C LEU A 318 15.04 -14.64 -1.36
N MET A 319 14.51 -15.65 -0.67
CA MET A 319 13.45 -15.44 0.32
C MET A 319 13.94 -14.75 1.60
N ASN A 320 15.24 -14.84 1.91
CA ASN A 320 15.81 -14.08 3.02
C ASN A 320 15.81 -12.58 2.71
N ASP A 321 16.27 -12.21 1.50
CA ASP A 321 16.22 -10.81 1.05
C ASP A 321 14.78 -10.30 0.96
N VAL A 322 13.86 -11.11 0.44
CA VAL A 322 12.43 -10.76 0.37
C VAL A 322 11.84 -10.57 1.77
N HIS A 323 12.10 -11.46 2.73
CA HIS A 323 11.58 -11.30 4.09
C HIS A 323 12.12 -10.03 4.75
N MET A 324 13.44 -9.76 4.65
CA MET A 324 14.03 -8.59 5.28
C MET A 324 13.53 -7.30 4.64
N SER A 325 13.40 -7.24 3.32
CA SER A 325 12.87 -6.04 2.65
C SER A 325 11.43 -5.74 3.10
N HIS A 326 10.58 -6.77 3.24
CA HIS A 326 9.19 -6.58 3.67
C HIS A 326 9.03 -6.36 5.18
N ALA A 327 9.90 -6.94 6.01
CA ALA A 327 9.83 -6.82 7.46
C ALA A 327 10.52 -5.57 8.01
N MET A 328 11.56 -5.08 7.31
CA MET A 328 12.50 -4.12 7.88
C MET A 328 12.64 -2.83 7.06
N GLU A 329 12.58 -2.91 5.73
CA GLU A 329 12.82 -1.78 4.84
C GLU A 329 11.53 -1.02 4.49
N PHE A 330 10.48 -1.73 4.06
CA PHE A 330 9.28 -1.11 3.52
C PHE A 330 8.06 -1.23 4.44
N ALA A 331 7.11 -0.31 4.28
CA ALA A 331 5.78 -0.41 4.89
C ALA A 331 4.95 -1.52 4.22
N TYR A 332 5.06 -2.75 4.72
CA TYR A 332 4.25 -3.87 4.23
C TYR A 332 2.76 -3.67 4.57
N PRO A 333 1.82 -3.76 3.60
CA PRO A 333 0.40 -3.44 3.83
C PRO A 333 -0.38 -4.46 4.70
N GLN A 334 0.25 -5.57 5.07
CA GLN A 334 -0.35 -6.64 5.86
C GLN A 334 0.49 -6.92 7.11
N SER A 335 -0.03 -7.77 8.01
CA SER A 335 0.83 -8.35 9.04
C SER A 335 1.89 -9.26 8.41
N MET A 336 3.15 -9.12 8.85
CA MET A 336 4.23 -10.06 8.47
C MET A 336 3.94 -11.51 8.89
N ARG A 337 2.96 -11.74 9.78
CA ARG A 337 2.50 -13.09 10.13
C ARG A 337 1.63 -13.75 9.04
N ASN A 338 1.13 -12.99 8.07
CA ASN A 338 0.25 -13.53 7.02
C ASN A 338 1.03 -14.30 5.93
N CYS A 339 1.74 -15.36 6.33
CA CYS A 339 2.60 -16.16 5.45
C CYS A 339 1.86 -16.69 4.23
N VAL A 340 0.56 -16.97 4.35
CA VAL A 340 -0.27 -17.53 3.26
C VAL A 340 -0.29 -16.64 2.01
N GLN A 341 -0.09 -15.32 2.15
CA GLN A 341 -0.05 -14.41 1.00
C GLN A 341 1.04 -14.82 -0.01
N CYS A 342 2.22 -15.22 0.47
CA CYS A 342 3.36 -15.61 -0.37
C CYS A 342 3.52 -17.14 -0.48
N HIS A 343 3.02 -17.89 0.52
CA HIS A 343 3.23 -19.34 0.67
C HIS A 343 1.93 -20.15 0.56
N ALA A 344 0.94 -19.66 -0.18
CA ALA A 344 -0.32 -20.37 -0.40
C ALA A 344 -0.09 -21.81 -0.88
N GLY A 345 -0.70 -22.79 -0.22
CA GLY A 345 -0.49 -24.23 -0.51
C GLY A 345 0.88 -24.79 -0.12
N LYS A 346 1.77 -23.99 0.47
CA LYS A 346 3.13 -24.37 0.88
C LYS A 346 3.42 -24.13 2.37
N LEU A 347 2.41 -23.76 3.17
CA LEU A 347 2.57 -23.45 4.60
C LEU A 347 3.18 -24.60 5.41
N ASP A 348 2.78 -25.84 5.13
CA ASP A 348 3.36 -27.01 5.81
C ASP A 348 4.84 -27.23 5.49
N THR A 349 5.29 -26.79 4.30
CA THR A 349 6.69 -26.86 3.89
C THR A 349 7.54 -25.78 4.57
N VAL A 350 7.02 -24.56 4.66
CA VAL A 350 7.79 -23.42 5.18
C VAL A 350 7.73 -23.28 6.70
N LEU A 351 6.70 -23.84 7.33
CA LEU A 351 6.55 -23.90 8.79
C LEU A 351 6.89 -25.27 9.38
N ALA A 352 7.50 -26.16 8.60
CA ALA A 352 8.00 -27.44 9.08
C ALA A 352 9.05 -27.24 10.19
N ASP A 353 9.13 -28.20 11.11
CA ASP A 353 10.02 -28.11 12.28
C ASP A 353 11.48 -27.90 11.86
N ASP A 354 11.94 -28.54 10.77
CA ASP A 354 13.31 -28.41 10.25
C ASP A 354 13.65 -27.02 9.67
N LYS A 355 12.64 -26.13 9.57
CA LYS A 355 12.79 -24.71 9.18
C LYS A 355 12.88 -23.78 10.37
N PHE A 356 12.66 -24.26 11.60
CA PHE A 356 12.80 -23.45 12.81
C PHE A 356 14.28 -23.25 13.16
N LYS A 357 14.95 -22.38 12.40
CA LYS A 357 16.39 -22.09 12.50
C LYS A 357 16.60 -20.60 12.68
N ALA A 358 17.64 -20.24 13.43
CA ALA A 358 18.00 -18.84 13.68
C ALA A 358 18.15 -18.02 12.39
N GLU A 359 18.76 -18.60 11.35
CA GLU A 359 18.84 -17.99 10.02
C GLU A 359 17.45 -17.62 9.45
N THR A 360 16.46 -18.49 9.57
CA THR A 360 15.08 -18.22 9.13
C THR A 360 14.42 -17.17 10.02
N CYS A 361 14.59 -17.25 11.33
CA CYS A 361 14.03 -16.25 12.25
C CYS A 361 14.58 -14.84 11.98
N ARG A 362 15.88 -14.73 11.73
CA ARG A 362 16.56 -13.46 11.45
C ARG A 362 16.14 -12.80 10.14
N SER A 363 15.50 -13.56 9.24
CA SER A 363 14.94 -13.00 8.01
C SER A 363 13.74 -12.09 8.26
N CYS A 364 13.06 -12.22 9.42
CA CYS A 364 11.89 -11.40 9.79
C CYS A 364 12.09 -10.62 11.10
N HIS A 365 12.88 -11.15 12.03
CA HIS A 365 13.26 -10.51 13.28
C HIS A 365 14.68 -10.00 13.16
N SER A 366 14.95 -8.78 13.56
CA SER A 366 16.34 -8.29 13.58
C SER A 366 17.20 -9.12 14.55
N VAL A 367 18.54 -9.06 14.46
CA VAL A 367 19.44 -9.88 15.30
C VAL A 367 19.14 -9.68 16.78
N ASP A 368 19.11 -8.44 17.27
CA ASP A 368 18.80 -8.14 18.67
C ASP A 368 17.29 -8.18 18.96
N GLY A 369 16.45 -7.94 17.94
CA GLY A 369 15.02 -8.19 18.03
C GLY A 369 14.70 -9.65 18.37
N LEU A 370 15.38 -10.61 17.73
CA LEU A 370 15.27 -12.03 18.04
C LEU A 370 15.75 -12.33 19.46
N LYS A 371 16.89 -11.75 19.88
CA LYS A 371 17.39 -11.89 21.26
C LYS A 371 16.39 -11.41 22.30
N SER A 372 15.74 -10.28 22.03
CA SER A 372 14.72 -9.69 22.90
C SER A 372 13.50 -10.60 23.03
N ILE A 373 13.03 -11.17 21.92
CA ILE A 373 11.91 -12.13 21.92
C ILE A 373 12.26 -13.39 22.73
N MET A 374 13.45 -13.95 22.51
CA MET A 374 13.91 -15.13 23.24
C MET A 374 14.06 -14.87 24.75
N SER A 375 14.55 -13.68 25.12
CA SER A 375 14.74 -13.28 26.53
C SER A 375 13.42 -13.03 27.26
N ALA A 376 12.38 -12.57 26.55
CA ALA A 376 11.04 -12.35 27.08
C ALA A 376 10.17 -13.61 27.13
N ALA A 377 10.63 -14.71 26.54
CA ALA A 377 9.87 -15.95 26.49
C ALA A 377 9.73 -16.59 27.88
N THR A 378 8.64 -17.35 28.08
CA THR A 378 8.38 -18.04 29.35
C THR A 378 9.42 -19.13 29.66
N PHE A 379 9.96 -19.78 28.63
CA PHE A 379 11.08 -20.72 28.78
C PHE A 379 12.41 -19.96 28.77
N ASN A 380 13.34 -20.36 29.64
CA ASN A 380 14.65 -19.71 29.70
C ASN A 380 15.49 -20.05 28.45
N HIS A 381 15.81 -19.02 27.66
CA HIS A 381 16.66 -19.13 26.47
C HIS A 381 18.11 -18.68 26.70
N SER A 382 18.52 -18.33 27.93
CA SER A 382 19.79 -17.63 28.23
C SER A 382 21.04 -18.30 27.65
N SER A 383 21.05 -19.64 27.51
CA SER A 383 22.16 -20.40 26.93
C SER A 383 22.27 -20.29 25.40
N PHE A 384 21.28 -19.72 24.74
CA PHE A 384 21.14 -19.71 23.28
C PHE A 384 21.05 -18.30 22.68
N VAL A 385 20.69 -17.28 23.49
CA VAL A 385 20.44 -15.90 23.03
C VAL A 385 21.62 -15.33 22.22
N ASP A 386 22.85 -15.57 22.66
CA ASP A 386 24.04 -15.00 22.01
C ASP A 386 24.61 -15.87 20.87
N ASN A 387 24.17 -17.12 20.74
CA ASN A 387 24.63 -18.00 19.68
C ASN A 387 23.53 -18.95 19.16
N PRO A 388 22.42 -18.40 18.65
CA PRO A 388 21.26 -19.21 18.28
C PRO A 388 21.54 -20.12 17.07
N ASP A 389 22.60 -19.86 16.28
CA ASP A 389 23.03 -20.71 15.17
C ASP A 389 23.71 -22.01 15.60
N SER A 390 24.25 -22.06 16.83
CA SER A 390 24.93 -23.24 17.37
C SER A 390 23.98 -24.29 17.94
N THR A 391 22.69 -23.98 18.00
CA THR A 391 21.67 -24.81 18.66
C THR A 391 20.66 -25.31 17.66
N ASP A 392 20.34 -26.60 17.73
CA ASP A 392 19.18 -27.15 17.05
C ASP A 392 17.91 -26.78 17.84
N CYS A 393 17.22 -25.73 17.40
CA CYS A 393 16.00 -25.26 18.04
C CYS A 393 14.89 -26.33 18.06
N THR A 394 14.94 -27.33 17.17
CA THR A 394 13.93 -28.40 17.07
C THR A 394 13.99 -29.40 18.22
N ILE A 395 15.04 -29.36 19.03
CA ILE A 395 15.11 -30.10 20.30
C ILE A 395 13.91 -29.74 21.20
N CYS A 396 13.54 -28.46 21.22
CA CYS A 396 12.42 -27.95 22.00
C CYS A 396 11.19 -27.63 21.14
N HIS A 397 11.39 -27.00 19.98
CA HIS A 397 10.33 -26.47 19.11
C HIS A 397 9.98 -27.44 17.99
N LYS A 398 9.17 -28.45 18.28
CA LYS A 398 8.68 -29.41 17.29
C LYS A 398 7.26 -29.88 17.60
N ALA A 399 6.54 -30.31 16.58
CA ALA A 399 5.13 -30.68 16.71
C ALA A 399 4.91 -31.91 17.61
N SER A 400 5.83 -32.88 17.56
CA SER A 400 5.73 -34.13 18.33
C SER A 400 6.87 -34.25 19.34
N GLY A 401 6.52 -34.38 20.62
CA GLY A 401 7.48 -34.56 21.71
C GLY A 401 8.38 -33.35 21.98
N GLY A 402 8.04 -32.17 21.47
CA GLY A 402 8.69 -30.91 21.79
C GLY A 402 8.21 -30.37 23.14
N ALA A 403 9.11 -29.75 23.91
CA ALA A 403 8.78 -29.11 25.18
C ALA A 403 8.18 -27.70 24.99
N ALA A 404 8.29 -27.13 23.78
CA ALA A 404 7.82 -25.80 23.42
C ALA A 404 6.96 -25.83 22.14
N PRO A 405 6.12 -24.81 21.90
CA PRO A 405 5.30 -24.74 20.69
C PRO A 405 6.13 -24.82 19.40
N SER A 406 5.66 -25.57 18.41
CA SER A 406 6.29 -25.65 17.09
C SER A 406 6.24 -24.33 16.33
N PHE A 407 7.06 -24.21 15.26
CA PHE A 407 7.09 -23.03 14.40
C PHE A 407 5.69 -22.64 13.89
N LYS A 408 4.97 -23.63 13.37
CA LYS A 408 3.58 -23.50 12.89
C LYS A 408 2.64 -22.99 13.99
N THR A 409 2.80 -23.46 15.22
CA THR A 409 1.95 -23.06 16.35
C THR A 409 2.20 -21.60 16.74
N ILE A 410 3.47 -21.19 16.84
CA ILE A 410 3.86 -19.81 17.20
C ILE A 410 3.29 -18.79 16.20
N HIS A 411 3.28 -19.15 14.91
CA HIS A 411 2.78 -18.29 13.84
C HIS A 411 1.33 -18.57 13.46
N LEU A 412 0.57 -19.26 14.33
CA LEU A 412 -0.86 -19.52 14.18
C LEU A 412 -1.24 -20.16 12.82
N GLY A 413 -0.40 -21.09 12.35
CA GLY A 413 -0.58 -21.76 11.07
C GLY A 413 -0.05 -20.98 9.87
N GLY A 414 0.52 -19.78 10.06
CA GLY A 414 0.95 -18.89 8.97
C GLY A 414 -0.14 -17.96 8.48
N TYR A 415 -1.13 -17.70 9.34
CA TYR A 415 -2.28 -16.85 9.04
C TYR A 415 -2.35 -15.67 10.00
N ASP A 416 -2.79 -14.51 9.50
CA ASP A 416 -3.17 -13.40 10.36
C ASP A 416 -4.44 -13.75 11.15
N PRO A 417 -4.40 -13.79 12.50
CA PRO A 417 -5.56 -14.16 13.32
C PRO A 417 -6.69 -13.12 13.30
N LYS A 418 -6.47 -11.91 12.75
CA LYS A 418 -7.54 -10.95 12.51
C LYS A 418 -8.35 -11.31 11.25
N ILE A 419 -7.77 -12.09 10.33
CA ILE A 419 -8.35 -12.41 9.02
C ILE A 419 -8.82 -13.86 8.96
N TYR A 420 -8.06 -14.79 9.54
CA TYR A 420 -8.32 -16.23 9.46
C TYR A 420 -8.34 -16.90 10.82
N SER A 421 -9.06 -18.01 10.89
CA SER A 421 -8.83 -19.04 11.91
C SER A 421 -7.51 -19.76 11.66
N THR A 422 -7.02 -20.50 12.66
CA THR A 422 -5.81 -21.34 12.55
C THR A 422 -5.95 -22.48 11.52
N ALA A 423 -7.19 -22.81 11.11
CA ALA A 423 -7.49 -23.75 10.04
C ALA A 423 -7.47 -23.10 8.63
N GLY A 424 -7.13 -21.81 8.53
CA GLY A 424 -7.09 -21.07 7.27
C GLY A 424 -8.46 -20.62 6.74
N VAL A 425 -9.52 -20.72 7.55
CA VAL A 425 -10.85 -20.20 7.17
C VAL A 425 -10.91 -18.71 7.45
N ARG A 426 -11.21 -17.91 6.43
CA ARG A 426 -11.37 -16.46 6.53
C ARG A 426 -12.67 -16.10 7.25
N TYR A 427 -12.60 -15.21 8.23
CA TYR A 427 -13.78 -14.80 9.02
C TYR A 427 -14.80 -14.06 8.16
N SER A 428 -14.36 -13.18 7.27
CA SER A 428 -15.25 -12.41 6.39
C SER A 428 -15.97 -13.25 5.33
N ASP A 429 -15.54 -14.50 5.10
CA ASP A 429 -16.25 -15.48 4.27
C ASP A 429 -17.32 -16.24 5.06
N THR A 430 -17.16 -16.35 6.38
CA THR A 430 -18.07 -17.08 7.26
C THR A 430 -19.16 -16.20 7.85
N PHE A 431 -18.78 -15.01 8.33
CA PHE A 431 -19.70 -14.06 8.95
C PHE A 431 -20.12 -13.01 7.94
N LYS A 432 -21.43 -12.96 7.64
CA LYS A 432 -22.02 -12.05 6.66
C LYS A 432 -23.08 -11.19 7.32
N VAL A 433 -23.01 -9.88 7.12
CA VAL A 433 -24.04 -8.93 7.57
C VAL A 433 -24.78 -8.39 6.37
N THR A 434 -26.10 -8.23 6.48
CA THR A 434 -26.98 -7.73 5.42
C THR A 434 -27.88 -6.62 5.95
N ILE A 435 -28.22 -5.68 5.07
CA ILE A 435 -29.27 -4.68 5.32
C ILE A 435 -30.54 -5.18 4.65
N ASP A 436 -31.50 -5.61 5.45
CA ASP A 436 -32.63 -6.42 5.01
C ASP A 436 -33.79 -5.55 4.52
N SER A 437 -34.08 -4.48 5.24
CA SER A 437 -35.17 -3.56 4.91
C SER A 437 -34.93 -2.16 5.46
N ALA A 438 -35.52 -1.16 4.80
CA ALA A 438 -35.62 0.19 5.32
C ALA A 438 -36.94 0.85 4.90
N SER A 439 -37.45 1.76 5.73
CA SER A 439 -38.64 2.56 5.43
C SER A 439 -38.58 3.90 6.13
N VAL A 440 -39.04 4.97 5.47
CA VAL A 440 -39.12 6.32 6.04
C VAL A 440 -40.58 6.74 6.23
N ALA A 441 -40.89 7.28 7.41
CA ALA A 441 -42.16 7.94 7.71
C ALA A 441 -41.93 9.10 8.67
N SER A 442 -42.50 10.28 8.40
CA SER A 442 -42.39 11.46 9.28
C SER A 442 -40.93 11.80 9.66
N ASN A 443 -40.02 11.82 8.69
CA ASN A 443 -38.57 12.01 8.87
C ASN A 443 -37.88 10.97 9.77
N LYS A 444 -38.50 9.82 10.02
CA LYS A 444 -37.91 8.71 10.76
C LYS A 444 -37.61 7.56 9.83
N LEU A 445 -36.34 7.23 9.67
CA LEU A 445 -35.85 6.12 8.86
C LEU A 445 -35.68 4.89 9.75
N THR A 446 -36.55 3.89 9.58
CA THR A 446 -36.43 2.60 10.27
C THR A 446 -35.66 1.64 9.40
N VAL A 447 -34.65 0.98 9.96
CA VAL A 447 -33.73 0.06 9.28
C VAL A 447 -33.72 -1.26 10.04
N SER A 448 -33.85 -2.36 9.31
CA SER A 448 -33.61 -3.72 9.83
C SER A 448 -32.44 -4.37 9.11
N PHE A 449 -31.59 -5.04 9.86
CA PHE A 449 -30.39 -5.69 9.37
C PHE A 449 -30.07 -6.93 10.21
N SER A 450 -29.34 -7.87 9.63
CA SER A 450 -29.05 -9.16 10.27
C SER A 450 -27.65 -9.66 9.93
N ALA A 451 -27.19 -10.64 10.71
CA ALA A 451 -25.93 -11.31 10.52
C ALA A 451 -26.10 -12.82 10.55
N THR A 452 -25.30 -13.52 9.76
CA THR A 452 -25.25 -14.99 9.70
C THR A 452 -23.80 -15.47 9.83
N GLY A 453 -23.61 -16.73 10.23
CA GLY A 453 -22.30 -17.36 10.36
C GLY A 453 -22.04 -17.98 11.74
N THR A 454 -21.24 -19.04 11.75
CA THR A 454 -20.74 -19.70 12.96
C THR A 454 -19.39 -20.35 12.64
N LEU A 455 -18.42 -20.18 13.54
CA LEU A 455 -17.10 -20.79 13.41
C LEU A 455 -16.54 -21.12 14.80
N GLY A 456 -16.49 -22.41 15.15
CA GLY A 456 -16.12 -22.83 16.49
C GLY A 456 -17.09 -22.25 17.54
N SER A 457 -16.57 -21.49 18.50
CA SER A 457 -17.37 -20.82 19.53
C SER A 457 -17.98 -19.49 19.08
N LEU A 458 -17.52 -18.91 17.97
CA LEU A 458 -17.99 -17.62 17.46
C LEU A 458 -19.33 -17.78 16.73
N LYS A 459 -20.29 -16.90 17.03
CA LYS A 459 -21.61 -16.87 16.40
C LYS A 459 -21.96 -15.47 15.93
N ALA A 460 -22.80 -15.36 14.90
CA ALA A 460 -23.29 -14.07 14.41
C ALA A 460 -24.07 -13.26 15.48
N SER A 461 -24.67 -13.94 16.46
CA SER A 461 -25.31 -13.30 17.61
C SER A 461 -24.35 -12.55 18.54
N ASP A 462 -23.04 -12.82 18.44
CA ASP A 462 -22.01 -12.20 19.26
C ASP A 462 -21.54 -10.85 18.67
N ILE A 463 -22.02 -10.50 17.47
CA ILE A 463 -21.69 -9.24 16.81
C ILE A 463 -22.34 -8.07 17.55
N VAL A 464 -21.55 -7.02 17.78
CA VAL A 464 -22.04 -5.71 18.23
C VAL A 464 -22.03 -4.74 17.04
N PRO A 465 -23.18 -4.47 16.39
CA PRO A 465 -23.19 -3.66 15.19
C PRO A 465 -23.11 -2.16 15.50
N THR A 466 -22.51 -1.39 14.59
CA THR A 466 -22.65 0.07 14.52
C THR A 466 -23.32 0.45 13.20
N ILE A 467 -24.48 1.12 13.27
CA ILE A 467 -25.15 1.68 12.09
C ILE A 467 -24.62 3.09 11.80
N LEU A 468 -24.38 3.36 10.52
CA LEU A 468 -23.95 4.65 9.99
C LEU A 468 -24.90 5.05 8.87
N ILE A 469 -25.45 6.26 8.91
CA ILE A 469 -26.33 6.78 7.85
C ILE A 469 -25.76 8.09 7.32
N GLY A 470 -25.19 8.06 6.11
CA GLY A 470 -24.72 9.27 5.41
C GLY A 470 -25.82 9.82 4.51
N LEU A 471 -26.08 11.13 4.54
CA LEU A 471 -27.09 11.74 3.66
C LEU A 471 -26.42 12.37 2.43
N TYR A 472 -26.75 11.86 1.25
CA TYR A 472 -26.22 12.39 -0.01
C TYR A 472 -26.77 13.79 -0.27
N GLY A 473 -25.90 14.67 -0.77
CA GLY A 473 -26.27 16.05 -1.15
C GLY A 473 -26.37 16.22 -2.65
N TYR A 474 -27.38 16.97 -3.12
CA TYR A 474 -27.52 17.49 -4.48
C TYR A 474 -27.45 16.44 -5.59
N ASP A 475 -27.94 15.22 -5.33
CA ASP A 475 -27.79 14.07 -6.23
C ASP A 475 -26.33 13.82 -6.68
N SER A 476 -25.36 14.21 -5.85
CA SER A 476 -23.94 13.90 -5.99
C SER A 476 -23.56 12.60 -5.29
N LYS A 477 -22.35 12.12 -5.57
CA LYS A 477 -21.77 11.00 -4.84
C LYS A 477 -21.45 11.32 -3.39
N ASP A 478 -21.33 12.58 -2.97
CA ASP A 478 -20.77 12.96 -1.67
C ASP A 478 -21.86 13.24 -0.63
N PHE A 479 -21.51 13.11 0.66
CA PHE A 479 -22.44 13.33 1.77
C PHE A 479 -22.45 14.80 2.18
N ILE A 480 -23.64 15.42 2.24
CA ILE A 480 -23.82 16.74 2.83
C ILE A 480 -23.97 16.64 4.36
N VAL A 481 -24.43 15.48 4.85
CA VAL A 481 -24.41 15.10 6.26
C VAL A 481 -23.66 13.78 6.41
N ALA A 482 -22.47 13.85 6.98
CA ALA A 482 -21.70 12.65 7.32
C ALA A 482 -22.22 11.98 8.59
N ALA A 483 -22.23 10.65 8.60
CA ALA A 483 -22.66 9.85 9.75
C ALA A 483 -21.79 10.14 10.99
N HIS A 484 -20.46 10.14 10.78
CA HIS A 484 -19.45 10.41 11.80
C HIS A 484 -19.23 11.91 12.05
N GLY A 485 -20.08 12.79 11.50
CA GLY A 485 -20.11 14.22 11.85
C GLY A 485 -20.66 14.46 13.25
N SER A 486 -20.59 15.70 13.73
CA SER A 486 -21.16 16.11 15.01
C SER A 486 -22.01 17.36 14.86
N THR A 487 -23.13 17.42 15.56
CA THR A 487 -23.98 18.62 15.69
C THR A 487 -24.47 18.68 17.13
N GLY A 488 -24.29 19.84 17.78
CA GLY A 488 -24.58 20.00 19.21
C GLY A 488 -23.73 19.10 20.11
N GLY A 489 -22.49 18.81 19.71
CA GLY A 489 -21.57 17.95 20.47
C GLY A 489 -21.93 16.46 20.46
N LYS A 490 -22.90 16.02 19.64
CA LYS A 490 -23.33 14.62 19.51
C LYS A 490 -23.16 14.14 18.08
N ARG A 491 -22.74 12.89 17.91
CA ARG A 491 -22.62 12.23 16.59
C ARG A 491 -23.92 12.30 15.80
N ASN A 492 -23.83 12.66 14.52
CA ASN A 492 -24.98 12.91 13.66
C ASN A 492 -25.82 11.65 13.46
N LEU A 493 -25.29 10.69 12.70
CA LEU A 493 -26.04 9.52 12.26
C LEU A 493 -25.19 8.25 12.41
N GLU A 494 -24.54 8.13 13.57
CA GLU A 494 -23.75 6.97 14.00
C GLU A 494 -24.29 6.42 15.31
N TYR A 495 -24.55 5.12 15.35
CA TYR A 495 -25.08 4.46 16.53
C TYR A 495 -24.51 3.05 16.68
N LYS A 496 -23.68 2.85 17.71
CA LYS A 496 -23.26 1.52 18.15
C LYS A 496 -24.35 0.93 19.04
N TRP A 497 -24.68 -0.34 18.81
CA TRP A 497 -25.71 -1.00 19.59
C TRP A 497 -25.36 -1.01 21.08
N GLY A 498 -26.30 -0.58 21.91
CA GLY A 498 -26.12 -0.44 23.36
C GLY A 498 -25.60 0.92 23.81
N ASP A 499 -25.08 1.77 22.90
CA ASP A 499 -24.67 3.13 23.23
C ASP A 499 -25.88 4.09 23.25
N GLY A 500 -25.66 5.34 23.65
CA GLY A 500 -26.66 6.41 23.59
C GLY A 500 -26.43 7.37 22.42
N ASN A 501 -27.42 7.54 21.55
CA ASN A 501 -27.46 8.65 20.58
C ASN A 501 -28.90 9.21 20.52
N PRO A 502 -29.12 10.52 20.76
CA PRO A 502 -30.47 11.10 20.78
C PRO A 502 -31.21 11.01 19.44
N ARG A 503 -30.51 10.72 18.35
CA ARG A 503 -31.09 10.60 16.99
C ARG A 503 -31.41 9.16 16.61
N PHE A 504 -31.22 8.19 17.52
CA PHE A 504 -31.56 6.79 17.28
C PHE A 504 -32.46 6.24 18.38
N THR A 505 -33.39 5.38 17.99
CA THR A 505 -34.24 4.60 18.89
C THR A 505 -34.08 3.12 18.55
N PRO A 506 -33.47 2.31 19.43
CA PRO A 506 -33.44 0.85 19.27
C PRO A 506 -34.87 0.30 19.32
N VAL A 507 -35.20 -0.60 18.40
CA VAL A 507 -36.54 -1.22 18.34
C VAL A 507 -36.49 -2.67 18.83
N SER A 508 -35.59 -3.48 18.26
CA SER A 508 -35.44 -4.88 18.64
C SER A 508 -34.04 -5.40 18.35
N ALA A 509 -33.59 -6.38 19.14
CA ALA A 509 -32.45 -7.24 18.83
C ALA A 509 -32.73 -8.67 19.28
N ALA A 510 -32.62 -9.62 18.36
CA ALA A 510 -32.76 -11.04 18.65
C ALA A 510 -31.98 -11.87 17.63
N ASN A 511 -31.23 -12.88 18.10
CA ASN A 511 -30.57 -13.89 17.27
C ASN A 511 -29.73 -13.31 16.10
N GLY A 512 -28.97 -12.25 16.35
CA GLY A 512 -28.17 -11.60 15.30
C GLY A 512 -29.00 -10.80 14.28
N SER A 513 -30.19 -10.35 14.65
CA SER A 513 -31.02 -9.43 13.87
C SER A 513 -31.35 -8.21 14.71
N TRP A 514 -31.33 -7.02 14.09
CA TRP A 514 -31.54 -5.74 14.75
C TRP A 514 -32.48 -4.85 13.94
N THR A 515 -33.27 -4.04 14.65
CA THR A 515 -34.07 -2.96 14.07
C THR A 515 -33.83 -1.69 14.86
N VAL A 516 -33.63 -0.59 14.15
CA VAL A 516 -33.37 0.73 14.72
C VAL A 516 -34.07 1.80 13.90
N THR A 517 -34.55 2.86 14.56
CA THR A 517 -35.12 4.03 13.91
C THR A 517 -34.18 5.23 14.09
N ALA A 518 -33.78 5.85 12.98
CA ALA A 518 -33.02 7.09 12.95
C ALA A 518 -33.93 8.30 12.73
N ASP A 519 -33.75 9.36 13.52
CA ASP A 519 -34.48 10.61 13.41
C ASP A 519 -33.73 11.61 12.52
N LEU A 520 -34.31 11.92 11.36
CA LEU A 520 -33.76 12.84 10.35
C LEU A 520 -34.34 14.25 10.48
N SER A 521 -35.16 14.54 11.50
CA SER A 521 -35.90 15.81 11.62
C SER A 521 -35.00 17.05 11.66
N LEU A 522 -33.75 16.90 12.11
CA LEU A 522 -32.75 17.96 12.10
C LEU A 522 -32.42 18.47 10.69
N TRP A 523 -32.64 17.65 9.65
CA TRP A 523 -32.36 17.98 8.24
C TRP A 523 -33.64 17.98 7.38
N ALA A 524 -34.81 18.14 8.02
CA ALA A 524 -36.10 18.11 7.34
C ALA A 524 -36.24 19.21 6.27
N ASP A 525 -35.62 20.36 6.50
CA ASP A 525 -35.55 21.48 5.56
C ASP A 525 -34.81 21.08 4.28
N LYS A 526 -33.66 20.41 4.39
CA LYS A 526 -32.84 19.94 3.27
C LYS A 526 -33.50 18.80 2.50
N ILE A 527 -34.22 17.92 3.20
CA ILE A 527 -35.06 16.87 2.60
C ILE A 527 -36.20 17.52 1.80
N THR A 528 -36.90 18.49 2.40
CA THR A 528 -38.02 19.22 1.76
C THR A 528 -37.55 20.01 0.53
N ALA A 529 -36.40 20.67 0.64
CA ALA A 529 -35.75 21.39 -0.45
C ALA A 529 -35.14 20.47 -1.53
N LYS A 530 -35.23 19.14 -1.36
CA LYS A 530 -34.68 18.10 -2.25
C LYS A 530 -33.16 18.21 -2.44
N GLU A 531 -32.48 18.84 -1.51
CA GLU A 531 -31.01 18.79 -1.41
C GLU A 531 -30.58 17.40 -0.95
N ILE A 532 -31.39 16.76 -0.11
CA ILE A 532 -31.21 15.38 0.33
C ILE A 532 -32.36 14.55 -0.23
N LYS A 533 -32.04 13.61 -1.12
CA LYS A 533 -33.01 12.62 -1.66
C LYS A 533 -32.69 11.19 -1.26
N ARG A 534 -31.44 10.92 -0.88
CA ARG A 534 -30.94 9.56 -0.61
C ARG A 534 -30.07 9.52 0.64
N ALA A 535 -30.07 8.36 1.28
CA ALA A 535 -29.21 8.03 2.41
C ALA A 535 -28.43 6.75 2.10
N GLU A 536 -27.13 6.73 2.40
CA GLU A 536 -26.35 5.50 2.44
C GLU A 536 -26.42 4.91 3.83
N ILE A 537 -27.03 3.72 3.93
CA ILE A 537 -27.12 2.97 5.17
C ILE A 537 -25.96 1.98 5.19
N SER A 538 -25.15 2.01 6.23
CA SER A 538 -24.00 1.12 6.42
C SER A 538 -24.06 0.46 7.79
N VAL A 539 -23.59 -0.79 7.89
CA VAL A 539 -23.50 -1.52 9.17
C VAL A 539 -22.08 -2.01 9.36
N LEU A 540 -21.40 -1.52 10.40
CA LEU A 540 -20.10 -2.02 10.83
C LEU A 540 -20.27 -3.19 11.80
N PRO A 541 -19.85 -4.41 11.45
CA PRO A 541 -19.86 -5.52 12.39
C PRO A 541 -18.59 -5.55 13.25
N GLU A 542 -18.76 -5.49 14.57
CA GLU A 542 -17.69 -5.76 15.53
C GLU A 542 -17.84 -7.18 16.08
N LEU A 543 -16.83 -8.02 15.86
CA LEU A 543 -16.71 -9.35 16.44
C LEU A 543 -15.30 -9.52 16.99
N GLY A 544 -15.19 -9.93 18.26
CA GLY A 544 -13.90 -10.17 18.92
C GLY A 544 -13.43 -11.61 18.76
N HIS A 545 -12.12 -11.82 18.64
CA HIS A 545 -11.51 -13.15 18.71
C HIS A 545 -11.79 -13.77 20.10
N PRO A 546 -12.11 -15.08 20.19
CA PRO A 546 -12.57 -15.68 21.46
C PRO A 546 -11.49 -15.76 22.54
N THR A 547 -10.21 -15.76 22.14
CA THR A 547 -9.07 -15.97 23.05
C THR A 547 -7.91 -14.99 22.88
N LEU A 548 -7.95 -14.13 21.85
CA LEU A 548 -6.85 -13.21 21.57
C LEU A 548 -7.27 -11.82 21.99
N THR A 549 -6.32 -11.10 22.57
CA THR A 549 -6.51 -9.74 23.05
C THR A 549 -5.46 -8.81 22.48
N GLU A 550 -5.82 -7.55 22.30
CA GLU A 550 -4.90 -6.48 21.93
C GLU A 550 -5.11 -5.23 22.79
N LYS A 551 -4.19 -4.27 22.68
CA LYS A 551 -4.33 -2.97 23.33
C LYS A 551 -5.00 -1.99 22.38
N ASN A 552 -6.05 -1.32 22.84
CA ASN A 552 -6.60 -0.17 22.12
C ASN A 552 -5.71 1.08 22.29
N ARG A 553 -6.07 2.19 21.62
CA ARG A 553 -5.33 3.47 21.71
C ARG A 553 -5.24 4.01 23.15
N ALA A 554 -6.16 3.64 24.04
CA ALA A 554 -6.15 4.02 25.45
C ALA A 554 -5.37 3.04 26.34
N GLY A 555 -4.66 2.05 25.76
CA GLY A 555 -3.89 1.04 26.50
C GLY A 555 -4.74 -0.04 27.19
N GLN A 556 -6.05 -0.07 26.94
CA GLN A 556 -6.95 -1.07 27.52
C GLN A 556 -6.85 -2.39 26.74
N THR A 557 -6.85 -3.51 27.47
CA THR A 557 -6.91 -4.83 26.87
C THR A 557 -8.33 -5.10 26.39
N ILE A 558 -8.49 -5.34 25.08
CA ILE A 558 -9.76 -5.69 24.44
C ILE A 558 -9.61 -7.01 23.69
N ALA A 559 -10.71 -7.69 23.38
CA ALA A 559 -10.67 -8.80 22.44
C ALA A 559 -10.19 -8.30 21.07
N THR A 560 -9.32 -9.06 20.40
CA THR A 560 -8.79 -8.69 19.09
C THR A 560 -9.93 -8.62 18.06
N PRO A 561 -10.21 -7.45 17.46
CA PRO A 561 -11.28 -7.31 16.48
C PRO A 561 -10.96 -8.09 15.21
N LEU A 562 -11.95 -8.84 14.71
CA LEU A 562 -11.86 -9.59 13.47
C LEU A 562 -12.19 -8.70 12.26
N GLY A 563 -11.46 -8.88 11.17
CA GLY A 563 -11.65 -8.15 9.92
C GLY A 563 -12.85 -8.67 9.14
N LEU A 564 -14.03 -8.12 9.43
CA LEU A 564 -15.28 -8.43 8.73
C LEU A 564 -15.61 -7.37 7.66
N ASN A 565 -16.47 -7.71 6.71
CA ASN A 565 -16.94 -6.78 5.68
C ASN A 565 -18.24 -6.09 6.15
N ALA A 566 -18.28 -4.78 6.04
CA ALA A 566 -19.46 -3.97 6.29
C ALA A 566 -20.31 -3.86 5.02
N PRO A 567 -21.60 -4.25 5.05
CA PRO A 567 -22.52 -3.96 3.98
C PRO A 567 -22.89 -2.47 3.97
N SER A 568 -23.27 -1.99 2.79
CA SER A 568 -23.95 -0.72 2.63
C SER A 568 -25.01 -0.81 1.54
N ARG A 569 -26.07 0.00 1.65
CA ARG A 569 -27.15 0.11 0.67
C ARG A 569 -27.64 1.55 0.58
N THR A 570 -27.96 1.98 -0.64
CA THR A 570 -28.50 3.32 -0.87
C THR A 570 -30.01 3.29 -0.80
N PHE A 571 -30.61 4.14 0.02
CA PHE A 571 -32.05 4.28 0.20
C PHE A 571 -32.55 5.62 -0.33
N ASP A 572 -33.54 5.61 -1.22
CA ASP A 572 -34.20 6.80 -1.77
C ASP A 572 -35.37 7.20 -0.88
N LEU A 573 -35.21 8.31 -0.17
CA LEU A 573 -36.19 8.87 0.77
C LEU A 573 -37.46 9.35 0.06
N THR A 574 -37.35 9.69 -1.23
CA THR A 574 -38.49 10.20 -2.03
C THR A 574 -39.36 9.07 -2.56
N LYS A 575 -38.76 7.90 -2.80
CA LYS A 575 -39.46 6.69 -3.27
C LYS A 575 -39.77 5.72 -2.15
N ASN A 576 -39.19 5.91 -0.96
CA ASN A 576 -39.28 5.01 0.17
C ASN A 576 -38.82 3.58 -0.21
N ALA A 577 -37.71 3.48 -0.96
CA ALA A 577 -37.19 2.22 -1.51
C ALA A 577 -35.68 2.26 -1.67
N PHE A 578 -35.03 1.09 -1.74
CA PHE A 578 -33.61 1.00 -2.08
C PHE A 578 -33.34 1.36 -3.54
N ASP A 579 -32.26 2.09 -3.77
CA ASP A 579 -31.72 2.50 -5.07
C ASP A 579 -30.23 2.14 -5.13
N ASP A 580 -29.92 0.85 -5.00
CA ASP A 580 -28.53 0.33 -4.95
C ASP A 580 -27.75 0.59 -6.26
N THR A 581 -28.44 1.02 -7.32
CA THR A 581 -27.85 1.40 -8.61
C THR A 581 -27.42 2.86 -8.70
N TYR A 582 -27.82 3.69 -7.73
CA TYR A 582 -27.60 5.14 -7.76
C TYR A 582 -26.11 5.50 -7.91
N PHE A 583 -25.25 4.86 -7.11
CA PHE A 583 -23.81 5.09 -7.15
C PHE A 583 -23.03 3.79 -7.36
N LYS A 584 -22.45 3.68 -8.57
CA LYS A 584 -21.57 2.57 -8.92
C LYS A 584 -20.29 2.62 -8.08
N ASP A 585 -19.75 1.45 -7.76
CA ASP A 585 -18.47 1.37 -7.09
C ASP A 585 -17.37 1.95 -7.98
N ILE A 586 -16.69 2.98 -7.47
CA ILE A 586 -15.52 3.57 -8.13
C ILE A 586 -14.34 2.60 -8.05
N VAL A 587 -14.16 1.97 -6.90
CA VAL A 587 -13.06 1.05 -6.60
C VAL A 587 -13.60 -0.32 -6.26
N ASN A 588 -12.79 -1.34 -6.54
CA ASN A 588 -13.07 -2.69 -6.13
C ASN A 588 -12.26 -3.02 -4.86
N VAL A 589 -12.93 -3.49 -3.81
CA VAL A 589 -12.24 -3.86 -2.57
C VAL A 589 -11.79 -5.31 -2.59
N PHE A 590 -12.60 -6.22 -3.13
CA PHE A 590 -12.32 -7.65 -3.12
C PHE A 590 -11.30 -8.03 -4.18
N LYS A 591 -10.54 -9.10 -3.97
CA LYS A 591 -9.67 -9.66 -5.02
C LYS A 591 -10.56 -10.04 -6.22
N LYS A 592 -10.31 -9.45 -7.39
CA LYS A 592 -11.03 -9.73 -8.64
C LYS A 592 -10.04 -10.13 -9.71
N THR A 593 -10.33 -11.22 -10.40
CA THR A 593 -9.61 -11.61 -11.61
C THR A 593 -10.29 -10.98 -12.81
N GLU A 594 -9.56 -10.12 -13.53
CA GLU A 594 -10.01 -9.50 -14.76
C GLU A 594 -9.94 -10.49 -15.94
N SER A 595 -10.58 -10.15 -17.05
CA SER A 595 -10.65 -11.02 -18.24
C SER A 595 -9.29 -11.33 -18.87
N ASN A 596 -8.28 -10.49 -18.63
CA ASN A 596 -6.90 -10.70 -19.07
C ASN A 596 -6.06 -11.53 -18.08
N GLY A 597 -6.67 -12.04 -17.01
CA GLY A 597 -6.00 -12.82 -15.96
C GLY A 597 -5.35 -12.00 -14.86
N SER A 598 -5.28 -10.67 -15.00
CA SER A 598 -4.74 -9.80 -13.94
C SER A 598 -5.67 -9.76 -12.72
N ILE A 599 -5.09 -9.58 -11.54
CA ILE A 599 -5.80 -9.53 -10.26
C ILE A 599 -5.79 -8.09 -9.74
N THR A 600 -6.98 -7.55 -9.47
CA THR A 600 -7.22 -6.16 -9.07
C THR A 600 -8.03 -6.08 -7.78
N GLY A 601 -8.04 -4.88 -7.18
CA GLY A 601 -8.82 -4.54 -5.98
C GLY A 601 -7.98 -4.44 -4.71
N CYS A 602 -8.46 -3.70 -3.72
CA CYS A 602 -7.67 -3.34 -2.53
C CYS A 602 -7.12 -4.56 -1.77
N ASN A 603 -7.92 -5.62 -1.63
CA ASN A 603 -7.53 -6.84 -0.92
C ASN A 603 -6.47 -7.64 -1.66
N THR A 604 -6.13 -7.32 -2.91
CA THR A 604 -4.95 -7.94 -3.57
C THR A 604 -3.68 -7.65 -2.78
N CYS A 605 -3.54 -6.39 -2.32
CA CYS A 605 -2.44 -5.93 -1.47
C CYS A 605 -2.72 -6.06 0.04
N HIS A 606 -3.93 -5.72 0.49
CA HIS A 606 -4.24 -5.62 1.93
C HIS A 606 -4.73 -6.93 2.56
N ASP A 607 -5.04 -7.93 1.74
CA ASP A 607 -5.72 -9.18 2.07
C ASP A 607 -7.14 -9.00 2.65
N GLN A 608 -7.28 -8.25 3.74
CA GLN A 608 -8.54 -7.80 4.33
C GLN A 608 -8.43 -6.34 4.76
N LEU A 609 -8.90 -5.43 3.92
CA LEU A 609 -8.80 -3.97 4.12
C LEU A 609 -9.21 -3.49 5.53
N ALA A 610 -10.19 -4.16 6.14
CA ALA A 610 -10.66 -3.84 7.49
C ALA A 610 -9.56 -3.91 8.56
N THR A 611 -8.53 -4.74 8.37
CA THR A 611 -7.45 -4.91 9.36
C THR A 611 -6.29 -3.94 9.15
N THR A 612 -6.22 -3.26 8.01
CA THR A 612 -5.14 -2.31 7.69
C THR A 612 -5.39 -0.94 8.33
N PHE A 613 -6.63 -0.45 8.31
CA PHE A 613 -6.93 0.93 8.71
C PHE A 613 -7.78 0.98 9.98
N HIS A 614 -7.35 1.80 10.94
CA HIS A 614 -7.89 1.86 12.30
C HIS A 614 -7.83 0.52 13.04
N THR A 615 -8.87 -0.31 12.90
CA THR A 615 -9.00 -1.65 13.50
C THR A 615 -10.03 -2.45 12.71
N GLY A 616 -10.08 -3.78 12.92
CA GLY A 616 -11.02 -4.70 12.24
C GLY A 616 -12.50 -4.29 12.29
N ILE A 617 -12.90 -3.42 13.22
CA ILE A 617 -14.29 -2.96 13.42
C ILE A 617 -14.80 -2.04 12.30
N ARG A 618 -13.92 -1.51 11.43
CA ARG A 618 -14.31 -0.50 10.42
C ARG A 618 -14.77 -1.07 9.08
N GLY A 619 -14.80 -2.40 8.93
CA GLY A 619 -15.66 -3.02 7.93
C GLY A 619 -15.16 -3.07 6.48
N GLY A 620 -13.91 -2.74 6.17
CA GLY A 620 -13.26 -3.11 4.89
C GLY A 620 -14.03 -2.78 3.60
N ASN A 621 -14.83 -1.72 3.56
CA ASN A 621 -15.63 -1.32 2.39
C ASN A 621 -15.48 0.18 2.17
N ILE A 622 -15.01 0.58 0.99
CA ILE A 622 -14.70 1.98 0.67
C ILE A 622 -15.96 2.87 0.67
N LYS A 623 -17.13 2.37 0.25
CA LYS A 623 -18.39 3.13 0.37
C LYS A 623 -18.70 3.44 1.83
N VAL A 624 -18.48 2.47 2.71
CA VAL A 624 -18.68 2.64 4.16
C VAL A 624 -17.66 3.61 4.74
N CYS A 625 -16.38 3.52 4.36
CA CYS A 625 -15.34 4.46 4.79
C CYS A 625 -15.75 5.92 4.56
N ARG A 626 -16.44 6.22 3.46
CA ARG A 626 -16.88 7.58 3.09
C ARG A 626 -17.89 8.18 4.06
N THR A 627 -18.60 7.36 4.84
CA THR A 627 -19.52 7.88 5.88
C THR A 627 -18.77 8.60 7.01
N CYS A 628 -17.46 8.36 7.13
CA CYS A 628 -16.52 9.06 7.99
C CYS A 628 -15.50 9.93 7.21
N HIS A 629 -15.09 9.46 6.03
CA HIS A 629 -14.14 10.10 5.12
C HIS A 629 -14.86 10.93 4.06
N GLU A 630 -15.31 12.08 4.52
CA GLU A 630 -16.25 12.97 3.85
C GLU A 630 -15.56 14.28 3.43
N VAL A 631 -16.22 15.06 2.57
CA VAL A 631 -15.57 16.15 1.82
C VAL A 631 -15.54 17.48 2.57
N SER A 632 -16.38 17.67 3.58
CA SER A 632 -16.52 18.92 4.33
C SER A 632 -15.51 19.11 5.46
N SER A 633 -14.64 18.12 5.68
CA SER A 633 -13.56 18.18 6.66
C SER A 633 -12.19 18.12 5.99
N ALA A 634 -11.26 18.90 6.53
CA ALA A 634 -9.85 18.79 6.22
C ALA A 634 -9.28 17.43 6.65
N GLY A 635 -8.30 16.92 5.90
CA GLY A 635 -7.52 15.73 6.26
C GLY A 635 -6.47 16.08 7.31
N GLY A 636 -6.86 16.14 8.59
CA GLY A 636 -6.00 16.70 9.65
C GLY A 636 -4.66 16.00 9.91
N HIS A 637 -4.41 14.83 9.34
CA HIS A 637 -3.13 14.13 9.47
C HIS A 637 -2.21 14.25 8.25
N LEU A 638 -2.68 14.84 7.14
CA LEU A 638 -1.93 14.93 5.89
C LEU A 638 -2.00 16.37 5.41
N GLU A 639 -0.87 16.96 5.03
CA GLU A 639 -0.83 18.36 4.62
C GLU A 639 -1.53 18.58 3.28
N LEU A 640 -2.35 19.63 3.20
CA LEU A 640 -3.07 20.02 1.98
C LEU A 640 -3.97 18.90 1.41
N GLN A 641 -4.50 18.02 2.25
CA GLN A 641 -5.41 16.96 1.82
C GLN A 641 -6.81 17.12 2.40
N SER A 642 -7.80 16.61 1.67
CA SER A 642 -9.15 16.46 2.20
C SER A 642 -9.30 15.17 2.96
N ARG A 643 -10.22 15.13 3.93
CA ARG A 643 -10.62 13.88 4.59
C ARG A 643 -11.37 12.94 3.65
N SER A 644 -11.81 13.43 2.50
CA SER A 644 -12.48 12.62 1.49
C SER A 644 -11.63 11.41 1.11
N ILE A 645 -12.27 10.24 0.95
CA ILE A 645 -11.53 9.00 0.70
C ILE A 645 -10.66 9.06 -0.56
N ASP A 646 -11.10 9.82 -1.59
CA ASP A 646 -10.35 9.99 -2.84
C ASP A 646 -9.04 10.78 -2.64
N SER A 647 -9.07 11.90 -1.89
CA SER A 647 -7.86 12.67 -1.56
C SER A 647 -6.94 11.90 -0.62
N TYR A 648 -7.52 11.28 0.41
CA TYR A 648 -6.77 10.64 1.48
C TYR A 648 -6.02 9.40 0.98
N VAL A 649 -6.69 8.49 0.28
CA VAL A 649 -6.07 7.25 -0.23
C VAL A 649 -4.99 7.55 -1.26
N HIS A 650 -5.19 8.56 -2.11
CA HIS A 650 -4.19 9.00 -3.08
C HIS A 650 -2.92 9.52 -2.38
N ALA A 651 -3.06 10.39 -1.38
CA ALA A 651 -1.91 10.92 -0.64
C ALA A 651 -1.12 9.83 0.10
N ILE A 652 -1.81 8.89 0.76
CA ILE A 652 -1.17 7.79 1.51
C ILE A 652 -0.40 6.87 0.56
N HIS A 653 -0.97 6.52 -0.59
CA HIS A 653 -0.30 5.67 -1.57
C HIS A 653 0.72 6.43 -2.45
N SER A 654 0.81 7.75 -2.29
CA SER A 654 1.94 8.58 -2.71
C SER A 654 2.94 8.79 -1.57
N PHE A 655 2.81 8.08 -0.45
CA PHE A 655 3.72 8.11 0.70
C PHE A 655 3.92 9.51 1.29
N GLN A 656 2.85 10.32 1.32
CA GLN A 656 2.86 11.51 2.16
C GLN A 656 2.82 11.09 3.64
N VAL A 657 3.78 11.60 4.43
CA VAL A 657 3.89 11.28 5.86
C VAL A 657 2.70 11.82 6.64
N PHE A 658 2.21 11.00 7.58
CA PHE A 658 1.18 11.40 8.54
C PHE A 658 1.77 12.28 9.64
N ASP A 659 1.01 13.28 10.09
CA ASP A 659 1.31 14.09 11.27
C ASP A 659 2.74 14.66 11.25
N ILE A 660 3.16 15.15 10.08
CA ILE A 660 4.52 15.67 9.85
C ILE A 660 4.92 16.80 10.81
N GLY A 661 3.96 17.55 11.35
CA GLY A 661 4.18 18.53 12.40
C GLY A 661 4.69 17.95 13.74
N ASP A 662 4.49 16.66 13.98
CA ASP A 662 5.01 15.96 15.17
C ASP A 662 6.45 15.46 14.97
N LEU A 663 6.98 15.49 13.73
CA LEU A 663 8.34 15.03 13.42
C LEU A 663 9.40 16.12 13.64
N ASN A 664 10.51 15.72 14.25
CA ASN A 664 11.72 16.49 14.40
C ASN A 664 12.78 16.05 13.38
N LEU A 665 12.80 16.67 12.20
CA LEU A 665 13.78 16.37 11.15
C LEU A 665 15.23 16.78 11.48
N SER A 666 15.48 17.38 12.65
CA SER A 666 16.84 17.56 13.16
C SER A 666 17.35 16.35 13.95
N ASP A 667 16.46 15.43 14.36
CA ASP A 667 16.82 14.12 14.86
C ASP A 667 17.20 13.22 13.67
N PRO A 668 18.43 12.66 13.63
CA PRO A 668 18.88 11.83 12.51
C PRO A 668 18.04 10.56 12.28
N VAL A 669 17.42 10.00 13.33
CA VAL A 669 16.57 8.80 13.21
C VAL A 669 15.25 9.17 12.58
N GLU A 670 14.58 10.20 13.08
CA GLU A 670 13.30 10.64 12.50
C GLU A 670 13.48 11.13 11.06
N ALA A 671 14.60 11.80 10.75
CA ALA A 671 14.94 12.20 9.38
C ALA A 671 15.14 11.00 8.46
N LEU A 672 15.82 9.94 8.92
CA LEU A 672 16.00 8.69 8.17
C LEU A 672 14.66 7.99 7.90
N GLU A 673 13.81 7.86 8.93
CA GLU A 673 12.50 7.22 8.77
C GLU A 673 11.59 8.02 7.84
N HIS A 674 11.65 9.35 7.91
CA HIS A 674 10.96 10.24 6.97
C HIS A 674 11.44 10.03 5.53
N GLU A 675 12.75 10.07 5.29
CA GLU A 675 13.37 9.83 3.97
C GLU A 675 12.95 8.48 3.39
N HIS A 676 13.14 7.39 4.15
CA HIS A 676 12.71 6.05 3.72
C HIS A 676 11.22 5.97 3.39
N HIS A 677 10.37 6.65 4.17
CA HIS A 677 8.93 6.66 3.92
C HIS A 677 8.60 7.32 2.58
N ILE A 678 9.05 8.56 2.37
CA ILE A 678 8.70 9.34 1.17
C ILE A 678 9.36 8.80 -0.10
N GLU A 679 10.48 8.08 0.02
CA GLU A 679 11.17 7.42 -1.10
C GLU A 679 10.60 6.04 -1.43
N THR A 680 9.67 5.52 -0.63
CA THR A 680 9.03 4.23 -0.91
C THR A 680 8.20 4.31 -2.20
N ASP A 681 8.27 3.26 -3.02
CA ASP A 681 7.44 3.15 -4.22
C ASP A 681 6.19 2.33 -3.96
N PHE A 682 5.11 2.71 -4.65
CA PHE A 682 3.94 1.84 -4.73
C PHE A 682 4.36 0.51 -5.38
N PRO A 683 4.03 -0.67 -4.79
CA PRO A 683 4.63 -1.96 -5.18
C PRO A 683 4.49 -2.37 -6.66
N ARG A 684 3.63 -1.71 -7.43
CA ARG A 684 3.48 -1.90 -8.88
C ARG A 684 4.44 -1.06 -9.74
N PHE A 685 5.49 -0.51 -9.15
CA PHE A 685 6.49 0.39 -9.78
C PHE A 685 5.85 1.64 -10.39
N GLY A 686 4.92 2.24 -9.65
CA GLY A 686 4.28 3.49 -10.04
C GLY A 686 2.86 3.61 -9.52
N ILE A 687 2.46 4.86 -9.24
CA ILE A 687 1.10 5.23 -8.83
C ILE A 687 0.15 5.42 -10.02
N GLU A 688 0.64 5.24 -11.24
CA GLU A 688 -0.11 5.42 -12.48
C GLU A 688 -1.04 4.23 -12.83
N ASN A 689 -0.92 3.10 -12.13
CA ASN A 689 -1.80 1.94 -12.31
C ASN A 689 -3.17 2.14 -11.62
N CYS A 690 -4.03 2.98 -12.19
CA CYS A 690 -5.36 3.30 -11.65
C CYS A 690 -6.22 2.04 -11.43
N GLU A 691 -6.18 1.08 -12.35
CA GLU A 691 -6.94 -0.18 -12.34
C GLU A 691 -6.46 -1.16 -11.25
N SER A 692 -5.38 -0.85 -10.53
CA SER A 692 -5.03 -1.57 -9.30
C SER A 692 -6.14 -1.46 -8.23
N CYS A 693 -6.81 -0.31 -8.18
CA CYS A 693 -7.87 -0.01 -7.23
C CYS A 693 -9.21 0.27 -7.91
N HIS A 694 -9.21 1.07 -8.98
CA HIS A 694 -10.42 1.54 -9.63
C HIS A 694 -11.03 0.47 -10.56
N ASN A 695 -12.35 0.44 -10.64
CA ASN A 695 -13.03 -0.27 -11.72
C ASN A 695 -12.70 0.40 -13.07
N PRO A 696 -12.61 -0.36 -14.17
CA PRO A 696 -12.39 0.21 -15.50
C PRO A 696 -13.35 1.37 -15.82
N GLY A 697 -12.80 2.49 -16.26
CA GLY A 697 -13.56 3.71 -16.57
C GLY A 697 -13.97 4.59 -15.37
N MET A 698 -13.57 4.24 -14.15
CA MET A 698 -13.93 4.98 -12.92
C MET A 698 -12.78 5.82 -12.34
N TYR A 699 -11.77 6.16 -13.14
CA TYR A 699 -10.58 6.90 -12.72
C TYR A 699 -10.36 8.19 -13.54
N ASP A 700 -11.39 8.68 -14.24
CA ASP A 700 -11.32 9.97 -14.92
C ASP A 700 -11.47 11.13 -13.92
N VAL A 701 -11.20 12.35 -14.39
CA VAL A 701 -11.37 13.58 -13.62
C VAL A 701 -12.81 13.64 -13.06
N PRO A 702 -12.99 13.85 -11.74
CA PRO A 702 -14.32 13.94 -11.16
C PRO A 702 -15.22 14.97 -11.83
N ASP A 703 -16.44 14.56 -12.17
CA ASP A 703 -17.49 15.45 -12.66
C ASP A 703 -18.07 16.25 -11.49
N GLN A 704 -17.99 17.58 -11.57
CA GLN A 704 -18.52 18.49 -10.56
C GLN A 704 -20.05 18.46 -10.43
N THR A 705 -20.78 18.01 -11.46
CA THR A 705 -22.23 17.77 -11.33
C THR A 705 -22.54 16.56 -10.45
N LYS A 706 -21.55 15.69 -10.21
CA LYS A 706 -21.66 14.43 -9.47
C LYS A 706 -20.75 14.36 -8.25
N SER A 707 -19.96 15.40 -7.96
CA SER A 707 -19.02 15.44 -6.85
C SER A 707 -18.97 16.84 -6.26
N MET A 708 -19.08 16.95 -4.93
CA MET A 708 -19.06 18.25 -4.25
C MET A 708 -17.62 18.77 -4.08
N PRO A 709 -17.44 20.08 -3.82
CA PRO A 709 -16.18 20.62 -3.28
C PRO A 709 -15.66 19.87 -2.04
N GLY A 710 -14.37 20.00 -1.75
CA GLY A 710 -13.75 19.49 -0.52
C GLY A 710 -12.99 20.54 0.26
N VAL A 711 -12.87 20.35 1.57
CA VAL A 711 -11.97 21.11 2.45
C VAL A 711 -10.63 20.40 2.49
N LEU A 712 -9.55 21.15 2.27
CA LEU A 712 -8.15 20.73 2.41
C LEU A 712 -7.59 21.26 3.74
N SER A 713 -6.74 20.48 4.39
CA SER A 713 -5.89 20.93 5.51
C SER A 713 -4.89 22.00 5.07
N GLY A 714 -4.24 22.67 6.03
CA GLY A 714 -3.07 23.50 5.77
C GLY A 714 -1.77 22.69 5.79
N THR A 715 -0.64 23.37 5.75
CA THR A 715 0.69 22.79 6.04
C THR A 715 1.10 23.01 7.48
N ASP A 716 1.95 22.12 7.98
CA ASP A 716 2.60 22.26 9.29
C ASP A 716 3.92 23.02 9.17
N VAL A 717 4.31 23.71 10.25
CA VAL A 717 5.60 24.40 10.32
C VAL A 717 6.66 23.44 10.85
N VAL A 718 7.47 22.92 9.95
CA VAL A 718 8.52 21.93 10.27
C VAL A 718 9.89 22.53 9.98
N ALA A 719 10.78 22.48 10.96
CA ALA A 719 12.13 23.01 10.80
C ALA A 719 12.91 22.23 9.73
N GLY A 720 13.53 22.95 8.79
CA GLY A 720 14.35 22.33 7.73
C GLY A 720 13.59 21.98 6.44
N ARG A 721 12.27 22.20 6.37
CA ARG A 721 11.46 22.03 5.15
C ARG A 721 11.22 23.34 4.40
N ASN A 722 11.04 23.23 3.09
CA ASN A 722 10.90 24.35 2.16
C ASN A 722 9.47 24.57 1.65
N ILE A 723 8.50 23.70 1.97
CA ILE A 723 7.09 23.83 1.53
C ILE A 723 6.40 25.12 2.00
N GLY A 724 6.83 25.69 3.13
CA GLY A 724 6.28 26.92 3.69
C GLY A 724 4.88 26.76 4.32
N THR A 725 4.30 27.88 4.76
CA THR A 725 2.99 27.90 5.43
C THR A 725 1.88 28.21 4.44
N ILE A 726 0.99 27.25 4.23
CA ILE A 726 -0.19 27.37 3.37
C ILE A 726 -1.42 27.06 4.23
N GLY A 727 -2.38 27.98 4.23
CA GLY A 727 -3.61 27.82 5.00
C GLY A 727 -4.53 26.72 4.44
N PRO A 728 -5.51 26.25 5.23
CA PRO A 728 -6.60 25.43 4.73
C PRO A 728 -7.28 26.05 3.51
N ALA A 729 -7.91 25.24 2.68
CA ALA A 729 -8.62 25.74 1.50
C ALA A 729 -9.88 24.94 1.17
N VAL A 730 -10.86 25.59 0.56
CA VAL A 730 -11.98 24.92 -0.13
C VAL A 730 -11.62 24.81 -1.60
N ALA A 731 -11.55 23.57 -2.08
CA ALA A 731 -11.15 23.25 -3.44
C ALA A 731 -12.23 22.45 -4.17
N GLY A 732 -12.20 22.49 -5.49
CA GLY A 732 -13.14 21.71 -6.28
C GLY A 732 -12.79 20.22 -6.35
N PRO A 733 -13.74 19.40 -6.85
CA PRO A 733 -13.65 17.95 -6.77
C PRO A 733 -12.46 17.35 -7.54
N ALA A 734 -12.06 17.91 -8.67
CA ALA A 734 -10.87 17.48 -9.41
C ALA A 734 -9.59 17.85 -8.67
N VAL A 735 -9.50 19.07 -8.14
CA VAL A 735 -8.38 19.51 -7.31
C VAL A 735 -8.23 18.65 -6.07
N ARG A 736 -9.36 18.28 -5.44
CA ARG A 736 -9.39 17.38 -4.29
C ARG A 736 -8.85 15.99 -4.64
N ALA A 737 -9.41 15.33 -5.66
CA ALA A 737 -9.08 13.95 -5.97
C ALA A 737 -7.72 13.81 -6.68
N CYS A 738 -7.52 14.47 -7.82
CA CYS A 738 -6.30 14.35 -8.60
C CYS A 738 -5.13 15.05 -7.89
N GLY A 739 -5.40 16.20 -7.26
CA GLY A 739 -4.38 16.90 -6.51
C GLY A 739 -3.88 16.14 -5.28
N GLY A 740 -4.56 15.07 -4.84
CA GLY A 740 -4.08 14.18 -3.79
C GLY A 740 -2.65 13.68 -4.05
N CYS A 741 -2.42 13.09 -5.23
CA CYS A 741 -1.09 12.62 -5.64
C CYS A 741 -0.15 13.78 -6.02
N HIS A 742 -0.64 14.77 -6.77
CA HIS A 742 0.22 15.84 -7.28
C HIS A 742 0.77 16.74 -6.16
N ARG A 743 -0.02 17.02 -5.11
CA ARG A 743 0.49 17.71 -3.92
C ARG A 743 1.45 16.82 -3.14
N ALA A 744 1.10 15.56 -2.92
CA ALA A 744 1.97 14.63 -2.20
C ALA A 744 3.36 14.54 -2.85
N HIS A 745 3.44 14.48 -4.19
CA HIS A 745 4.71 14.53 -4.91
C HIS A 745 5.53 15.79 -4.57
N ALA A 746 4.97 16.99 -4.80
CA ALA A 746 5.70 18.23 -4.53
C ALA A 746 6.07 18.39 -3.03
N ILE A 747 5.22 17.90 -2.13
CA ILE A 747 5.44 17.92 -0.67
C ILE A 747 6.58 16.98 -0.27
N ASN A 748 6.63 15.78 -0.84
CA ASN A 748 7.66 14.77 -0.59
C ASN A 748 9.02 15.22 -1.14
N GLU A 749 9.05 15.81 -2.34
CA GLU A 749 10.25 16.40 -2.94
C GLU A 749 10.69 17.72 -2.25
N ASP A 750 9.92 18.20 -1.27
CA ASP A 750 10.12 19.47 -0.58
C ASP A 750 10.21 20.67 -1.55
N ASP A 751 9.47 20.61 -2.67
CA ASP A 751 9.47 21.61 -3.75
C ASP A 751 8.31 22.60 -3.63
N SER A 752 8.54 23.73 -2.95
CA SER A 752 7.55 24.81 -2.85
C SER A 752 7.26 25.51 -4.16
N SER A 753 8.17 25.46 -5.14
CA SER A 753 7.98 26.13 -6.43
C SER A 753 7.03 25.33 -7.32
N GLU A 754 7.16 24.01 -7.34
CA GLU A 754 6.20 23.10 -7.99
C GLU A 754 4.83 23.23 -7.31
N LEU A 755 4.78 23.20 -5.97
CA LEU A 755 3.52 23.30 -5.23
C LEU A 755 2.80 24.64 -5.48
N ALA A 756 3.52 25.77 -5.48
CA ALA A 756 2.95 27.07 -5.79
C ALA A 756 2.41 27.12 -7.24
N THR A 757 3.12 26.51 -8.18
CA THR A 757 2.69 26.39 -9.59
C THR A 757 1.41 25.57 -9.71
N LEU A 758 1.32 24.45 -9.00
CA LEU A 758 0.11 23.60 -8.96
C LEU A 758 -1.09 24.35 -8.37
N ILE A 759 -0.91 25.04 -7.25
CA ILE A 759 -1.98 25.84 -6.63
C ILE A 759 -2.44 26.96 -7.57
N GLN A 760 -1.52 27.66 -8.24
CA GLN A 760 -1.88 28.71 -9.19
C GLN A 760 -2.64 28.14 -10.40
N HIS A 761 -2.25 26.96 -10.89
CA HIS A 761 -2.98 26.24 -11.94
C HIS A 761 -4.43 25.96 -11.51
N TRP A 762 -4.64 25.46 -10.29
CA TRP A 762 -6.00 25.20 -9.77
C TRP A 762 -6.82 26.46 -9.54
N ARG A 763 -6.22 27.56 -9.11
CA ARG A 763 -6.91 28.87 -9.02
C ARG A 763 -7.36 29.37 -10.39
N THR A 764 -6.62 29.05 -11.44
CA THR A 764 -6.88 29.54 -12.80
C THR A 764 -7.97 28.72 -13.51
N PHE A 765 -7.93 27.39 -13.39
CA PHE A 765 -8.79 26.48 -14.17
C PHE A 765 -9.88 25.78 -13.34
N GLY A 766 -9.82 25.92 -12.02
CA GLY A 766 -10.81 25.44 -11.06
C GLY A 766 -11.05 26.46 -9.96
N TYR A 767 -11.14 26.01 -8.71
CA TYR A 767 -11.12 26.89 -7.55
C TYR A 767 -10.32 26.28 -6.40
N TYR A 768 -9.59 27.15 -5.73
CA TYR A 768 -8.81 26.89 -4.52
C TYR A 768 -8.91 28.15 -3.66
N ILE A 769 -9.83 28.13 -2.70
CA ILE A 769 -10.18 29.30 -1.89
C ILE A 769 -9.59 29.11 -0.50
N GLU A 770 -8.50 29.81 -0.23
CA GLU A 770 -7.86 29.78 1.09
C GLU A 770 -8.77 30.32 2.17
N THR A 771 -8.64 29.73 3.36
CA THR A 771 -9.50 29.98 4.51
C THR A 771 -8.74 29.71 5.80
N THR A 772 -9.41 29.94 6.93
CA THR A 772 -8.92 29.55 8.25
C THR A 772 -9.61 28.27 8.69
N SER A 773 -9.03 27.52 9.63
CA SER A 773 -9.68 26.34 10.19
C SER A 773 -11.05 26.65 10.82
N ALA A 774 -11.24 27.88 11.33
CA ALA A 774 -12.50 28.32 11.92
C ALA A 774 -13.59 28.56 10.86
N ASP A 775 -13.20 29.07 9.68
CA ASP A 775 -14.15 29.48 8.63
C ASP A 775 -14.34 28.40 7.55
N ALA A 776 -13.49 27.37 7.51
CA ALA A 776 -13.45 26.37 6.44
C ALA A 776 -14.79 25.68 6.20
N ARG A 777 -15.51 25.32 7.29
CA ARG A 777 -16.82 24.66 7.19
C ARG A 777 -17.87 25.59 6.58
N SER A 778 -17.96 26.83 7.04
CA SER A 778 -18.93 27.81 6.55
C SER A 778 -18.65 28.20 5.09
N LEU A 779 -17.37 28.35 4.72
CA LEU A 779 -16.96 28.56 3.33
C LEU A 779 -17.31 27.35 2.46
N TRP A 780 -17.10 26.12 2.95
CA TRP A 780 -17.48 24.92 2.21
C TRP A 780 -18.99 24.85 1.98
N GLU A 781 -19.81 25.08 3.00
CA GLU A 781 -21.28 25.04 2.87
C GLU A 781 -21.80 26.05 1.84
N SER A 782 -21.31 27.29 1.90
CA SER A 782 -21.68 28.34 0.93
C SER A 782 -21.19 28.03 -0.49
N THR A 783 -19.97 27.49 -0.63
CA THR A 783 -19.42 27.06 -1.92
C THR A 783 -20.23 25.92 -2.52
N VAL A 784 -20.56 24.90 -1.72
CA VAL A 784 -21.42 23.78 -2.15
C VAL A 784 -22.78 24.29 -2.60
N ALA A 785 -23.44 25.11 -1.79
CA ALA A 785 -24.77 25.63 -2.12
C ALA A 785 -24.76 26.40 -3.44
N LYS A 786 -23.76 27.26 -3.66
CA LYS A 786 -23.62 28.06 -4.89
C LYS A 786 -23.31 27.20 -6.11
N ILE A 787 -22.29 26.35 -6.02
CA ILE A 787 -21.82 25.52 -7.14
C ILE A 787 -22.88 24.48 -7.51
N MET A 788 -23.42 23.76 -6.54
CA MET A 788 -24.40 22.70 -6.82
C MET A 788 -25.72 23.26 -7.32
N ALA A 789 -26.08 24.51 -6.98
CA ALA A 789 -27.25 25.18 -7.54
C ALA A 789 -27.16 25.42 -9.06
N LEU A 790 -25.96 25.43 -9.65
CA LEU A 790 -25.78 25.54 -11.10
C LEU A 790 -26.29 24.30 -11.87
N TYR A 791 -26.51 23.18 -11.16
CA TYR A 791 -26.89 21.88 -11.74
C TYR A 791 -28.22 21.33 -11.23
N LYS A 792 -28.96 22.11 -10.44
CA LYS A 792 -30.23 21.71 -9.82
C LYS A 792 -31.35 21.53 -10.85
#